data_AF-A0A1H9U3S3-F1
#
_entry.id   AF-A0A1H9U3S3-F1
#
_cell.length_a   1.000
_cell.length_b   1.000
_cell.length_c   1.000
_cell.angle_alpha   90.00
_cell.angle_beta   90.00
_cell.angle_gamma   90.00
#
_symmetry.space_group_name_H-M   'P 1'
#
loop_
_entity.id
_entity.type
_entity.pdbx_description
1 polymer ?
#
loop_
_entity_poly.entity_id
_entity_poly.type
_entity_poly.pdbx_seq_one_letter_code
_entity_poly.pdbx_strand_id
1 'polypeptide(L)'
;MRNKVLKIACSIAIAAFIKSPAQQAKAATNTNQLVTDAQNAGTILKWAISVEGSADYKTRPYNQYNTAKKAIKVAEMAATKLSHSEKLSIQARLVEPKTHVKRAQAYIDAITSSEKIINLTNNLREAIDSTDLDKVEVTYHTATAEYRKQVILLDRVYGQSTRNGIRNAVKPAMEKLIEQVKYDVTVKMYLEKASQFIKENNLAEGAAELEKANYYLTFNAAKFTFRTQLEKSYTDIEASLPLQPLAVSSDGQNMVIVHFSKEYSIPLAGLEAGQFKISGETVQDAKLSEDKKLVILTTSDLNSSTNYMVTWKDHKMKFATEAVVDTTGIILFDTNDSYLETSNNHIYRANLTNLDGSPYVGRVRINLSEANTTTETTSTTAVITSANGHIGNAGQELTVYTDQNGNLTFIIATADATSATFVQPTIQKLDGNQKSKKAPMTHFFQLQNSSDFYELSIVDPYIYTEDNYIFTGGFKYKWDANDLFFIHGQRVSQEVFETALSNGDSVTAGYEIKPENISTWNITSEVTKAAKLEITNPAHTPVTYDGSSYIISGTAQAGYTVHVYRNGVFIGTAKVDENGEWTVGSISILQNEANKFEAYQYAPGKDGNNGVGSENPTNPATATINEGAFASTEITLNDNNDNGLSIFDTLDFTFINPSYGNEFKKALTGTVTINDGFGRNAVVKVEYIDGDTLEVVEFVSVEPEFTHHSSTLIIIATSGIVNQDQLAYNATKSNSNGPVIIGTIK
;
A
#
# COMPACT_ATOMS: atom_id res chain seq x y z
N MET A 1 -71.05 10.26 6.70
CA MET A 1 -72.46 10.13 7.13
C MET A 1 -72.60 8.94 8.06
N ARG A 2 -73.37 9.13 9.14
CA ARG A 2 -73.85 8.18 10.16
C ARG A 2 -72.83 7.50 11.09
N ASN A 3 -72.54 8.22 12.18
CA ASN A 3 -72.23 7.70 13.51
C ASN A 3 -73.20 6.59 13.94
N LYS A 4 -72.67 5.41 14.29
CA LYS A 4 -73.30 4.53 15.29
C LYS A 4 -72.22 3.88 16.15
N VAL A 5 -72.14 4.37 17.39
CA VAL A 5 -71.41 3.77 18.51
C VAL A 5 -72.11 2.47 18.89
N LEU A 6 -71.45 1.33 18.70
CA LEU A 6 -71.96 0.04 19.15
C LEU A 6 -71.23 -0.33 20.46
N LYS A 7 -71.90 -0.10 21.59
CA LYS A 7 -71.49 -0.64 22.90
C LYS A 7 -71.84 -2.13 22.92
N ILE A 8 -70.85 -3.01 22.95
CA ILE A 8 -71.05 -4.45 23.19
C ILE A 8 -70.63 -4.76 24.62
N ALA A 9 -71.60 -5.14 25.45
CA ALA A 9 -71.39 -5.60 26.82
C ALA A 9 -70.87 -7.05 26.82
N CYS A 10 -69.75 -7.30 27.49
CA CYS A 10 -69.25 -8.64 27.77
C CYS A 10 -69.89 -9.17 29.06
N SER A 11 -70.69 -10.22 28.96
CA SER A 11 -71.13 -11.02 30.12
C SER A 11 -70.22 -12.23 30.28
N ILE A 12 -69.66 -12.40 31.48
CA ILE A 12 -68.78 -13.51 31.87
C ILE A 12 -69.64 -14.52 32.63
N ALA A 13 -69.65 -15.77 32.20
CA ALA A 13 -70.17 -16.89 33.00
C ALA A 13 -69.08 -17.96 33.14
N ILE A 14 -68.77 -18.30 34.39
CA ILE A 14 -67.86 -19.39 34.79
C ILE A 14 -68.73 -20.52 35.33
N ALA A 15 -68.58 -21.76 34.81
CA ALA A 15 -68.39 -23.00 35.60
C ALA A 15 -68.70 -24.30 34.81
N ALA A 16 -67.91 -25.32 35.16
CA ALA A 16 -68.22 -26.76 35.25
C ALA A 16 -68.09 -27.71 34.04
N PHE A 17 -67.75 -28.96 34.40
CA PHE A 17 -67.22 -30.10 33.66
C PHE A 17 -68.08 -30.63 32.49
N ILE A 18 -67.40 -31.19 31.48
CA ILE A 18 -67.86 -31.50 30.12
C ILE A 18 -68.31 -32.97 30.00
N LYS A 19 -69.50 -33.25 29.42
CA LYS A 19 -69.87 -34.59 28.89
C LYS A 19 -71.15 -34.67 27.99
N SER A 20 -71.43 -33.70 27.09
CA SER A 20 -72.52 -33.88 26.08
C SER A 20 -72.27 -33.25 24.69
N PRO A 21 -72.68 -33.89 23.56
CA PRO A 21 -72.50 -33.38 22.18
C PRO A 21 -73.20 -32.05 21.87
N ALA A 22 -74.34 -31.77 22.52
CA ALA A 22 -75.12 -30.55 22.29
C ALA A 22 -74.43 -29.27 22.82
N GLN A 23 -73.59 -29.38 23.84
CA GLN A 23 -72.80 -28.26 24.38
C GLN A 23 -71.49 -28.04 23.60
N GLN A 24 -70.89 -29.10 23.04
CA GLN A 24 -69.78 -28.98 22.07
C GLN A 24 -70.20 -28.21 20.82
N ALA A 25 -71.39 -28.48 20.27
CA ALA A 25 -71.94 -27.73 19.14
C ALA A 25 -72.12 -26.23 19.47
N LYS A 26 -72.68 -25.88 20.63
CA LYS A 26 -72.83 -24.47 21.06
C LYS A 26 -71.49 -23.76 21.32
N ALA A 27 -70.52 -24.46 21.91
CA ALA A 27 -69.16 -23.94 22.11
C ALA A 27 -68.42 -23.73 20.78
N ALA A 28 -68.61 -24.62 19.80
CA ALA A 28 -68.09 -24.49 18.45
C ALA A 28 -68.74 -23.32 17.68
N THR A 29 -70.07 -23.11 17.80
CA THR A 29 -70.76 -21.94 17.21
C THR A 29 -70.23 -20.61 17.77
N ASN A 30 -70.02 -20.52 19.08
CA ASN A 30 -69.45 -19.32 19.72
C ASN A 30 -67.99 -19.08 19.29
N THR A 31 -67.19 -20.14 19.15
CA THR A 31 -65.79 -20.02 18.72
C THR A 31 -65.69 -19.56 17.26
N ASN A 32 -66.57 -20.02 16.38
CA ASN A 32 -66.62 -19.55 14.99
C ASN A 32 -66.92 -18.05 14.88
N GLN A 33 -67.78 -17.51 15.75
CA GLN A 33 -68.03 -16.07 15.80
C GLN A 33 -66.78 -15.29 16.23
N LEU A 34 -66.06 -15.75 17.25
CA LEU A 34 -64.81 -15.12 17.70
C LEU A 34 -63.73 -15.10 16.61
N VAL A 35 -63.67 -16.16 15.78
CA VAL A 35 -62.77 -16.18 14.62
C VAL A 35 -63.21 -15.18 13.56
N THR A 36 -64.51 -15.08 13.28
CA THR A 36 -65.06 -14.06 12.36
C THR A 36 -64.76 -12.65 12.87
N ASP A 37 -64.88 -12.39 14.17
CA ASP A 37 -64.55 -11.09 14.77
C ASP A 37 -63.05 -10.78 14.63
N ALA A 38 -62.18 -11.78 14.80
CA ALA A 38 -60.74 -11.64 14.55
C ALA A 38 -60.42 -11.38 13.07
N GLN A 39 -61.12 -12.03 12.14
CA GLN A 39 -61.00 -11.80 10.70
C GLN A 39 -61.42 -10.36 10.34
N ASN A 40 -62.56 -9.90 10.85
CA ASN A 40 -63.04 -8.53 10.65
C ASN A 40 -62.10 -7.49 11.23
N ALA A 41 -61.60 -7.70 12.45
CA ALA A 41 -60.62 -6.81 13.07
C ALA A 41 -59.29 -6.79 12.29
N GLY A 42 -58.86 -7.93 11.75
CA GLY A 42 -57.70 -8.04 10.85
C GLY A 42 -57.89 -7.24 9.55
N THR A 43 -59.06 -7.34 8.92
CA THR A 43 -59.40 -6.57 7.71
C THR A 43 -59.45 -5.07 7.96
N ILE A 44 -60.04 -4.63 9.08
CA ILE A 44 -60.02 -3.21 9.47
C ILE A 44 -58.57 -2.72 9.64
N LEU A 45 -57.72 -3.53 10.30
CA LEU A 45 -56.31 -3.20 10.49
C LEU A 45 -55.54 -3.13 9.16
N LYS A 46 -55.81 -4.05 8.22
CA LYS A 46 -55.24 -4.04 6.87
C LYS A 46 -55.48 -2.70 6.16
N TRP A 47 -56.73 -2.22 6.18
CA TRP A 47 -57.07 -0.94 5.54
C TRP A 47 -56.50 0.26 6.28
N ALA A 48 -56.37 0.17 7.62
CA ALA A 48 -55.76 1.24 8.42
C ALA A 48 -54.28 1.47 8.12
N ILE A 49 -53.58 0.46 7.59
CA ILE A 49 -52.15 0.52 7.22
C ILE A 49 -51.92 0.58 5.70
N SER A 50 -52.99 0.68 4.89
CA SER A 50 -52.90 0.74 3.43
C SER A 50 -53.37 2.10 2.92
N VAL A 51 -52.69 2.63 1.90
CA VAL A 51 -53.06 3.86 1.18
C VAL A 51 -54.40 3.73 0.47
N GLU A 52 -54.74 2.53 0.02
CA GLU A 52 -56.05 2.23 -0.57
C GLU A 52 -57.18 2.28 0.48
N GLY A 53 -56.81 2.32 1.77
CA GLY A 53 -57.72 2.46 2.90
C GLY A 53 -57.58 3.84 3.56
N SER A 54 -57.11 3.87 4.80
CA SER A 54 -57.06 5.09 5.62
C SER A 54 -55.66 5.49 6.07
N ALA A 55 -54.60 4.90 5.52
CA ALA A 55 -53.24 5.30 5.87
C ALA A 55 -52.90 6.67 5.29
N ASP A 56 -52.42 7.57 6.14
CA ASP A 56 -52.04 8.96 5.81
C ASP A 56 -50.53 9.21 5.97
N TYR A 57 -49.75 8.14 6.17
CA TYR A 57 -48.30 8.16 6.39
C TYR A 57 -47.84 8.83 7.69
N LYS A 58 -48.77 9.15 8.60
CA LYS A 58 -48.48 9.91 9.83
C LYS A 58 -49.09 9.28 11.06
N THR A 59 -50.29 8.73 10.93
CA THR A 59 -51.10 8.25 12.04
C THR A 59 -50.83 6.77 12.30
N ARG A 60 -50.56 6.43 13.56
CA ARG A 60 -50.40 5.03 14.01
C ARG A 60 -51.76 4.41 14.36
N PRO A 61 -52.15 3.25 13.80
CA PRO A 61 -53.45 2.65 14.07
C PRO A 61 -53.44 1.78 15.35
N TYR A 62 -52.99 2.34 16.49
CA TYR A 62 -52.86 1.59 17.75
C TYR A 62 -54.17 0.96 18.21
N ASN A 63 -55.30 1.65 18.02
CA ASN A 63 -56.62 1.15 18.42
C ASN A 63 -56.99 -0.10 17.61
N GLN A 64 -56.84 -0.06 16.29
CA GLN A 64 -57.12 -1.16 15.38
C GLN A 64 -56.14 -2.32 15.63
N TYR A 65 -54.86 -2.02 15.85
CA TYR A 65 -53.82 -3.00 16.15
C TYR A 65 -54.10 -3.78 17.44
N ASN A 66 -54.40 -3.06 18.53
CA ASN A 66 -54.72 -3.66 19.82
C ASN A 66 -56.03 -4.46 19.77
N THR A 67 -57.03 -3.97 19.03
CA THR A 67 -58.30 -4.68 18.84
C THR A 67 -58.09 -6.01 18.11
N ALA A 68 -57.32 -6.02 17.01
CA ALA A 68 -57.02 -7.23 16.27
C ALA A 68 -56.22 -8.25 17.11
N LYS A 69 -55.18 -7.80 17.84
CA LYS A 69 -54.42 -8.68 18.75
C LYS A 69 -55.29 -9.31 19.81
N LYS A 70 -56.17 -8.53 20.43
CA LYS A 70 -57.10 -9.03 21.46
C LYS A 70 -58.08 -10.04 20.86
N ALA A 71 -58.68 -9.74 19.72
CA ALA A 71 -59.62 -10.64 19.05
C ALA A 71 -58.97 -11.98 18.67
N ILE A 72 -57.75 -11.94 18.11
CA ILE A 72 -56.97 -13.15 17.79
C ILE A 72 -56.71 -13.97 19.06
N LYS A 73 -56.20 -13.34 20.13
CA LYS A 73 -55.90 -14.05 21.39
C LYS A 73 -57.14 -14.71 21.98
N VAL A 74 -58.29 -14.02 21.96
CA VAL A 74 -59.56 -14.55 22.43
C VAL A 74 -60.01 -15.76 21.60
N ALA A 75 -59.90 -15.69 20.27
CA ALA A 75 -60.23 -16.80 19.37
C ALA A 75 -59.29 -18.00 19.57
N GLU A 76 -57.99 -17.78 19.75
CA GLU A 76 -57.01 -18.84 20.05
C GLU A 76 -57.29 -19.54 21.38
N MET A 77 -57.59 -18.77 22.43
CA MET A 77 -57.96 -19.31 23.74
C MET A 77 -59.22 -20.17 23.64
N ALA A 78 -60.24 -19.73 22.90
CA ALA A 78 -61.45 -20.51 22.67
C ALA A 78 -61.16 -21.81 21.91
N ALA A 79 -60.27 -21.77 20.90
CA ALA A 79 -59.89 -22.94 20.11
C ALA A 79 -59.16 -24.04 20.91
N THR A 80 -58.53 -23.72 22.04
CA THR A 80 -57.88 -24.73 22.90
C THR A 80 -58.85 -25.75 23.51
N LYS A 81 -60.14 -25.43 23.55
CA LYS A 81 -61.20 -26.27 24.14
C LYS A 81 -61.87 -27.21 23.12
N LEU A 82 -61.44 -27.18 21.86
CA LEU A 82 -62.03 -27.93 20.75
C LEU A 82 -61.20 -29.17 20.39
N SER A 83 -61.73 -30.01 19.49
CA SER A 83 -60.99 -31.16 18.97
C SER A 83 -59.76 -30.74 18.15
N HIS A 84 -58.83 -31.67 17.94
CA HIS A 84 -57.60 -31.40 17.20
C HIS A 84 -57.86 -30.88 15.77
N SER A 85 -58.82 -31.49 15.05
CA SER A 85 -59.18 -31.09 13.69
C SER A 85 -59.81 -29.69 13.63
N GLU A 86 -60.72 -29.39 14.55
CA GLU A 86 -61.38 -28.07 14.64
C GLU A 86 -60.38 -26.96 15.02
N LYS A 87 -59.46 -27.25 15.95
CA LYS A 87 -58.39 -26.34 16.34
C LYS A 87 -57.49 -26.00 15.15
N LEU A 88 -57.12 -26.98 14.33
CA LEU A 88 -56.31 -26.77 13.13
C LEU A 88 -57.05 -25.89 12.10
N SER A 89 -58.35 -26.15 11.89
CA SER A 89 -59.19 -25.33 11.02
C SER A 89 -59.27 -23.86 11.47
N ILE A 90 -59.40 -23.62 12.78
CA ILE A 90 -59.39 -22.26 13.34
C ILE A 90 -58.02 -21.60 13.20
N GLN A 91 -56.93 -22.34 13.48
CA GLN A 91 -55.58 -21.82 13.32
C GLN A 91 -55.31 -21.36 11.89
N ALA A 92 -55.77 -22.12 10.89
CA ALA A 92 -55.68 -21.75 9.48
C ALA A 92 -56.42 -20.44 9.18
N ARG A 93 -57.64 -20.27 9.70
CA ARG A 93 -58.44 -19.03 9.53
C ARG A 93 -57.84 -17.80 10.22
N LEU A 94 -57.00 -18.00 11.25
CA LEU A 94 -56.32 -16.91 11.97
C LEU A 94 -54.98 -16.51 11.35
N VAL A 95 -54.48 -17.20 10.32
CA VAL A 95 -53.21 -16.88 9.65
C VAL A 95 -53.21 -15.47 9.05
N GLU A 96 -54.27 -15.10 8.33
CA GLU A 96 -54.37 -13.79 7.67
C GLU A 96 -54.46 -12.64 8.70
N PRO A 97 -55.34 -12.66 9.72
CA PRO A 97 -55.35 -11.66 10.78
C PRO A 97 -54.01 -11.50 11.51
N LYS A 98 -53.32 -12.60 11.81
CA LYS A 98 -51.97 -12.57 12.39
C LYS A 98 -50.96 -11.91 11.45
N THR A 99 -51.07 -12.17 10.15
CA THR A 99 -50.23 -11.53 9.13
C THR A 99 -50.47 -10.03 9.09
N HIS A 100 -51.73 -9.58 9.19
CA HIS A 100 -52.05 -8.15 9.27
C HIS A 100 -51.50 -7.49 10.54
N VAL A 101 -51.51 -8.17 11.69
CA VAL A 101 -50.86 -7.68 12.91
C VAL A 101 -49.35 -7.50 12.70
N LYS A 102 -48.66 -8.48 12.08
CA LYS A 102 -47.22 -8.35 11.78
C LYS A 102 -46.94 -7.17 10.83
N ARG A 103 -47.73 -7.03 9.76
CA ARG A 103 -47.60 -5.92 8.81
C ARG A 103 -47.87 -4.57 9.47
N ALA A 104 -48.86 -4.50 10.36
CA ALA A 104 -49.17 -3.30 11.11
C ALA A 104 -48.09 -2.92 12.12
N GLN A 105 -47.41 -3.90 12.73
CA GLN A 105 -46.23 -3.62 13.56
C GLN A 105 -45.16 -2.91 12.72
N ALA A 106 -44.81 -3.45 11.55
CA ALA A 106 -43.84 -2.81 10.67
C ALA A 106 -44.26 -1.40 10.23
N TYR A 107 -45.56 -1.18 9.98
CA TYR A 107 -46.09 0.17 9.71
C TYR A 107 -45.93 1.11 10.92
N ILE A 108 -46.28 0.67 12.13
CA ILE A 108 -46.14 1.46 13.37
C ILE A 108 -44.67 1.82 13.62
N ASP A 109 -43.76 0.86 13.42
CA ASP A 109 -42.32 1.06 13.55
C ASP A 109 -41.82 2.09 12.52
N ALA A 110 -42.30 2.00 11.28
CA ALA A 110 -41.96 2.96 10.23
C ALA A 110 -42.45 4.38 10.54
N ILE A 111 -43.68 4.56 11.04
CA ILE A 111 -44.17 5.89 11.44
C ILE A 111 -43.35 6.45 12.61
N THR A 112 -42.95 5.59 13.54
CA THR A 112 -42.06 5.99 14.65
C THR A 112 -40.68 6.40 14.16
N SER A 113 -40.15 5.67 13.17
CA SER A 113 -38.93 6.02 12.48
C SER A 113 -39.04 7.36 11.74
N SER A 114 -40.16 7.61 11.06
CA SER A 114 -40.45 8.86 10.37
C SER A 114 -40.39 10.08 11.30
N GLU A 115 -40.97 9.98 12.50
CA GLU A 115 -40.88 11.07 13.50
C GLU A 115 -39.43 11.34 13.93
N LYS A 116 -38.63 10.28 14.12
CA LYS A 116 -37.20 10.44 14.40
C LYS A 116 -36.48 11.12 13.23
N ILE A 117 -36.74 10.72 11.99
CA ILE A 117 -36.14 11.36 10.80
C ILE A 117 -36.54 12.84 10.73
N ILE A 118 -37.79 13.20 11.04
CA ILE A 118 -38.24 14.60 11.08
C ILE A 118 -37.45 15.39 12.14
N ASN A 119 -37.27 14.83 13.34
CA ASN A 119 -36.48 15.49 14.39
C ASN A 119 -35.02 15.66 13.97
N LEU A 120 -34.39 14.62 13.41
CA LEU A 120 -33.03 14.71 12.87
C LEU A 120 -32.92 15.79 11.77
N THR A 121 -33.92 15.86 10.90
CA THR A 121 -33.99 16.87 9.83
C THR A 121 -34.08 18.29 10.41
N ASN A 122 -34.89 18.48 11.45
CA ASN A 122 -35.03 19.78 12.10
C ASN A 122 -33.76 20.19 12.84
N ASN A 123 -33.15 19.26 13.59
CA ASN A 123 -31.89 19.53 14.28
C ASN A 123 -30.76 19.90 13.29
N LEU A 124 -30.64 19.19 12.18
CA LEU A 124 -29.64 19.52 11.15
C LEU A 124 -29.92 20.89 10.52
N ARG A 125 -31.20 21.21 10.26
CA ARG A 125 -31.58 22.54 9.76
C ARG A 125 -31.21 23.64 10.75
N GLU A 126 -31.55 23.48 12.02
CA GLU A 126 -31.22 24.45 13.07
C GLU A 126 -29.70 24.64 13.24
N ALA A 127 -28.92 23.57 13.07
CA ALA A 127 -27.46 23.68 13.07
C ALA A 127 -26.97 24.51 11.87
N ILE A 128 -27.47 24.23 10.66
CA ILE A 128 -27.13 24.98 9.45
C ILE A 128 -27.49 26.46 9.59
N ASP A 129 -28.69 26.75 10.10
CA ASP A 129 -29.19 28.11 10.30
C ASP A 129 -28.41 28.88 11.38
N SER A 130 -27.76 28.19 12.32
CA SER A 130 -26.95 28.81 13.38
C SER A 130 -25.61 29.37 12.92
N THR A 131 -25.23 29.08 11.67
CA THR A 131 -23.96 29.45 11.02
C THR A 131 -22.68 28.99 11.72
N ASP A 132 -22.80 28.11 12.71
CA ASP A 132 -21.73 27.45 13.46
C ASP A 132 -21.34 26.13 12.78
N LEU A 133 -20.20 26.13 12.09
CA LEU A 133 -19.74 25.00 11.29
C LEU A 133 -19.34 23.79 12.14
N ASP A 134 -18.85 23.98 13.37
CA ASP A 134 -18.54 22.89 14.30
C ASP A 134 -19.82 22.16 14.72
N LYS A 135 -20.85 22.94 15.05
CA LYS A 135 -22.17 22.38 15.38
C LYS A 135 -22.80 21.67 14.19
N VAL A 136 -22.63 22.18 12.97
CA VAL A 136 -23.11 21.54 11.73
C VAL A 136 -22.47 20.17 11.54
N GLU A 137 -21.16 20.05 11.68
CA GLU A 137 -20.44 18.79 11.53
C GLU A 137 -20.93 17.72 12.53
N VAL A 138 -20.94 18.04 13.82
CA VAL A 138 -21.39 17.11 14.88
C VAL A 138 -22.83 16.63 14.62
N THR A 139 -23.71 17.57 14.23
CA THR A 139 -25.11 17.25 13.93
C THR A 139 -25.24 16.44 12.65
N TYR A 140 -24.45 16.74 11.62
CA TYR A 140 -24.43 16.02 10.36
C TYR A 140 -24.04 14.55 10.54
N HIS A 141 -22.94 14.27 11.25
CA HIS A 141 -22.50 12.89 11.50
C HIS A 141 -23.54 12.10 12.29
N THR A 142 -24.07 12.69 13.37
CA THR A 142 -25.12 12.07 14.18
C THR A 142 -26.36 11.78 13.35
N ALA A 143 -26.83 12.77 12.58
CA ALA A 143 -28.06 12.67 11.83
C ALA A 143 -27.95 11.70 10.64
N THR A 144 -26.83 11.68 9.92
CA THR A 144 -26.62 10.75 8.79
C THR A 144 -26.50 9.30 9.26
N ALA A 145 -25.79 9.04 10.36
CA ALA A 145 -25.67 7.71 10.96
C ALA A 145 -27.04 7.17 11.41
N GLU A 146 -27.81 7.97 12.14
CA GLU A 146 -29.14 7.56 12.60
C GLU A 146 -30.16 7.47 11.45
N TYR A 147 -30.10 8.39 10.47
CA TYR A 147 -30.96 8.37 9.30
C TYR A 147 -30.86 7.03 8.53
N ARG A 148 -29.64 6.52 8.31
CA ARG A 148 -29.42 5.22 7.63
C ARG A 148 -30.11 4.07 8.38
N LYS A 149 -30.00 4.03 9.72
CA LYS A 149 -30.68 3.02 10.56
C LYS A 149 -32.20 3.14 10.48
N GLN A 150 -32.71 4.38 10.52
CA GLN A 150 -34.13 4.67 10.50
C GLN A 150 -34.79 4.33 9.15
N VAL A 151 -34.12 4.58 8.02
CA VAL A 151 -34.65 4.28 6.67
C VAL A 151 -34.91 2.78 6.47
N ILE A 152 -34.09 1.90 7.05
CA ILE A 152 -34.29 0.43 6.98
C ILE A 152 -35.66 0.03 7.54
N LEU A 153 -36.17 0.72 8.56
CA LEU A 153 -37.48 0.45 9.14
C LEU A 153 -38.62 0.84 8.21
N LEU A 154 -38.44 1.88 7.40
CA LEU A 154 -39.44 2.28 6.39
C LEU A 154 -39.60 1.17 5.34
N ASP A 155 -38.53 0.45 5.04
CA ASP A 155 -38.50 -0.56 3.99
C ASP A 155 -39.24 -1.84 4.36
N ARG A 156 -39.46 -2.08 5.65
CA ARG A 156 -40.22 -3.20 6.19
C ARG A 156 -41.72 -3.10 5.94
N VAL A 157 -42.23 -1.91 5.61
CA VAL A 157 -43.67 -1.68 5.37
C VAL A 157 -44.13 -2.50 4.18
N TYR A 158 -45.22 -3.25 4.37
CA TYR A 158 -45.84 -4.04 3.32
C TYR A 158 -46.72 -3.16 2.41
N GLY A 159 -46.57 -3.30 1.09
CA GLY A 159 -47.28 -2.51 0.08
C GLY A 159 -46.43 -1.35 -0.45
N GLN A 160 -46.12 -1.39 -1.75
CA GLN A 160 -45.20 -0.44 -2.39
C GLN A 160 -45.71 1.00 -2.32
N SER A 161 -46.99 1.24 -2.61
CA SER A 161 -47.59 2.59 -2.57
C SER A 161 -47.55 3.19 -1.16
N THR A 162 -47.82 2.39 -0.14
CA THR A 162 -47.76 2.84 1.26
C THR A 162 -46.33 3.15 1.69
N ARG A 163 -45.40 2.24 1.39
CA ARG A 163 -43.97 2.44 1.67
C ARG A 163 -43.42 3.70 0.99
N ASN A 164 -43.74 3.90 -0.28
CA ASN A 164 -43.30 5.07 -1.04
C ASN A 164 -43.88 6.36 -0.48
N GLY A 165 -45.15 6.39 -0.09
CA GLY A 165 -45.74 7.56 0.56
C GLY A 165 -45.06 7.93 1.88
N ILE A 166 -44.74 6.95 2.74
CA ILE A 166 -43.98 7.19 3.98
C ILE A 166 -42.58 7.72 3.67
N ARG A 167 -41.85 7.10 2.74
CA ARG A 167 -40.51 7.54 2.34
C ARG A 167 -40.55 8.99 1.82
N ASN A 168 -41.47 9.30 0.91
CA ASN A 168 -41.60 10.63 0.30
C ASN A 168 -41.97 11.72 1.30
N ALA A 169 -42.61 11.36 2.42
CA ALA A 169 -42.97 12.31 3.47
C ALA A 169 -41.77 12.81 4.29
N VAL A 170 -40.67 12.04 4.37
CA VAL A 170 -39.55 12.35 5.28
C VAL A 170 -38.17 12.39 4.62
N LYS A 171 -37.89 11.51 3.64
CA LYS A 171 -36.57 11.39 3.02
C LYS A 171 -36.13 12.65 2.25
N PRO A 172 -36.96 13.26 1.38
CA PRO A 172 -36.50 14.34 0.51
C PRO A 172 -35.98 15.57 1.28
N ALA A 173 -36.60 15.90 2.41
CA ALA A 173 -36.19 17.04 3.23
C ALA A 173 -34.81 16.79 3.89
N MET A 174 -34.59 15.60 4.44
CA MET A 174 -33.32 15.21 5.04
C MET A 174 -32.21 15.13 3.98
N GLU A 175 -32.45 14.43 2.88
CA GLU A 175 -31.47 14.24 1.79
C GLU A 175 -31.05 15.58 1.17
N LYS A 176 -31.97 16.54 1.05
CA LYS A 176 -31.65 17.90 0.59
C LYS A 176 -30.69 18.62 1.53
N LEU A 177 -30.87 18.52 2.85
CA LEU A 177 -29.96 19.15 3.82
C LEU A 177 -28.60 18.45 3.84
N ILE A 178 -28.56 17.12 3.76
CA ILE A 178 -27.32 16.37 3.63
C ILE A 178 -26.54 16.84 2.40
N GLU A 179 -27.20 16.93 1.24
CA GLU A 179 -26.59 17.37 -0.01
C GLU A 179 -26.10 18.82 0.06
N GLN A 180 -26.81 19.68 0.80
CA GLN A 180 -26.46 21.08 0.96
C GLN A 180 -25.13 21.30 1.70
N VAL A 181 -24.78 20.45 2.68
CA VAL A 181 -23.59 20.65 3.53
C VAL A 181 -22.55 19.54 3.49
N LYS A 182 -22.75 18.49 2.68
CA LYS A 182 -21.80 17.37 2.63
C LYS A 182 -20.38 17.81 2.29
N TYR A 183 -20.22 18.77 1.38
CA TYR A 183 -18.90 19.28 1.00
C TYR A 183 -18.33 20.22 2.05
N ASP A 184 -19.18 21.02 2.72
CA ASP A 184 -18.75 21.84 3.85
C ASP A 184 -18.12 20.98 4.96
N VAL A 185 -18.81 19.91 5.36
CA VAL A 185 -18.33 18.95 6.36
C VAL A 185 -17.08 18.22 5.87
N THR A 186 -17.07 17.77 4.61
CA THR A 186 -15.92 17.06 4.02
C THR A 186 -14.65 17.92 4.06
N VAL A 187 -14.73 19.17 3.60
CA VAL A 187 -13.58 20.10 3.61
C VAL A 187 -13.14 20.37 5.04
N LYS A 188 -14.08 20.62 5.95
CA LYS A 188 -13.76 20.85 7.37
C LYS A 188 -12.98 19.69 7.98
N MET A 189 -13.43 18.45 7.77
CA MET A 189 -12.74 17.26 8.27
C MET A 189 -11.29 17.17 7.77
N TYR A 190 -11.05 17.48 6.48
CA TYR A 190 -9.70 17.49 5.92
C TYR A 190 -8.84 18.61 6.50
N LEU A 191 -9.40 19.80 6.71
CA LEU A 191 -8.71 20.91 7.35
C LEU A 191 -8.33 20.60 8.80
N GLU A 192 -9.21 19.96 9.56
CA GLU A 192 -8.91 19.55 10.94
C GLU A 192 -7.82 18.50 11.00
N LYS A 193 -7.90 17.47 10.16
CA LYS A 193 -6.84 16.45 10.03
C LYS A 193 -5.52 17.08 9.62
N ALA A 194 -5.52 17.98 8.64
CA ALA A 194 -4.31 18.71 8.25
C ALA A 194 -3.73 19.50 9.43
N SER A 195 -4.56 20.25 10.16
CA SER A 195 -4.12 21.01 11.33
C SER A 195 -3.55 20.09 12.42
N GLN A 196 -4.14 18.91 12.63
CA GLN A 196 -3.64 17.92 13.57
C GLN A 196 -2.27 17.39 13.16
N PHE A 197 -2.13 16.89 11.93
CA PHE A 197 -0.85 16.37 11.42
C PHE A 197 0.26 17.42 11.46
N ILE A 198 -0.05 18.69 11.12
CA ILE A 198 0.93 19.78 11.19
C ILE A 198 1.40 20.01 12.64
N LYS A 199 0.49 19.95 13.63
CA LYS A 199 0.85 20.06 15.05
C LYS A 199 1.68 18.89 15.55
N GLU A 200 1.44 17.69 15.02
CA GLU A 200 2.18 16.47 15.30
C GLU A 200 3.52 16.39 14.53
N ASN A 201 3.86 17.43 13.76
CA ASN A 201 5.03 17.49 12.88
C ASN A 201 5.02 16.42 11.76
N ASN A 202 3.84 15.87 11.44
CA ASN A 202 3.64 14.96 10.33
C ASN A 202 3.29 15.74 9.04
N LEU A 203 4.30 16.36 8.43
CA LEU A 203 4.10 17.44 7.47
C LEU A 203 3.69 16.98 6.07
N ALA A 204 4.05 15.75 5.67
CA ALA A 204 3.62 15.20 4.38
C ALA A 204 2.12 14.90 4.37
N GLU A 205 1.63 14.29 5.45
CA GLU A 205 0.23 13.97 5.68
C GLU A 205 -0.58 15.25 5.86
N GLY A 206 -0.05 16.23 6.61
CA GLY A 206 -0.66 17.55 6.72
C GLY A 206 -0.85 18.24 5.36
N ALA A 207 0.19 18.23 4.51
CA ALA A 207 0.10 18.77 3.16
C ALA A 207 -0.89 17.99 2.27
N ALA A 208 -0.93 16.67 2.39
CA ALA A 208 -1.86 15.82 1.65
C ALA A 208 -3.33 16.10 2.02
N GLU A 209 -3.63 16.26 3.31
CA GLU A 209 -4.98 16.61 3.78
C GLU A 209 -5.39 18.04 3.39
N LEU A 210 -4.46 19.01 3.39
CA LEU A 210 -4.73 20.35 2.84
C LEU A 210 -5.10 20.29 1.36
N GLU A 211 -4.41 19.50 0.57
CA GLU A 211 -4.75 19.37 -0.84
C GLU A 211 -6.10 18.69 -1.07
N LYS A 212 -6.48 17.71 -0.23
CA LYS A 212 -7.85 17.17 -0.20
C LYS A 212 -8.86 18.29 0.01
N ALA A 213 -8.63 19.16 0.98
CA ALA A 213 -9.49 20.31 1.24
C ALA A 213 -9.57 21.25 0.02
N ASN A 214 -8.43 21.62 -0.57
CA ASN A 214 -8.38 22.50 -1.74
C ASN A 214 -9.08 21.89 -2.96
N TYR A 215 -8.91 20.59 -3.18
CA TYR A 215 -9.57 19.85 -4.25
C TYR A 215 -11.09 20.02 -4.17
N TYR A 216 -11.69 19.79 -3.00
CA TYR A 216 -13.14 19.96 -2.84
C TYR A 216 -13.57 21.43 -2.90
N LEU A 217 -12.75 22.38 -2.43
CA LEU A 217 -13.04 23.82 -2.52
C LEU A 217 -13.09 24.34 -3.96
N THR A 218 -12.21 23.81 -4.82
CA THR A 218 -12.10 24.16 -6.24
C THR A 218 -12.93 23.25 -7.14
N PHE A 219 -13.58 22.23 -6.58
CA PHE A 219 -14.39 21.29 -7.34
C PHE A 219 -15.68 21.97 -7.87
N ASN A 220 -15.78 22.10 -9.20
CA ASN A 220 -16.86 22.84 -9.87
C ASN A 220 -18.29 22.36 -9.55
N ALA A 221 -18.49 21.08 -9.21
CA ALA A 221 -19.82 20.58 -8.85
C ALA A 221 -20.14 20.71 -7.34
N ALA A 222 -19.18 21.14 -6.52
CA ALA A 222 -19.39 21.31 -5.09
C ALA A 222 -20.25 22.55 -4.79
N LYS A 223 -21.24 22.36 -3.92
CA LYS A 223 -22.05 23.44 -3.35
C LYS A 223 -21.66 23.60 -1.90
N PHE A 224 -21.44 24.85 -1.49
CA PHE A 224 -20.98 25.20 -0.15
C PHE A 224 -21.94 26.20 0.47
N THR A 225 -22.29 25.96 1.73
CA THR A 225 -23.02 26.92 2.58
C THR A 225 -22.03 27.82 3.34
N PHE A 226 -20.83 27.32 3.63
CA PHE A 226 -19.82 27.92 4.51
C PHE A 226 -18.50 28.26 3.79
N ARG A 227 -18.52 28.44 2.46
CA ARG A 227 -17.33 28.63 1.61
C ARG A 227 -16.31 29.60 2.19
N THR A 228 -16.73 30.81 2.57
CA THR A 228 -15.81 31.84 3.10
C THR A 228 -15.13 31.43 4.41
N GLN A 229 -15.82 30.71 5.30
CA GLN A 229 -15.21 30.23 6.56
C GLN A 229 -14.17 29.13 6.26
N LEU A 230 -14.48 28.24 5.31
CA LEU A 230 -13.60 27.15 4.89
C LEU A 230 -12.37 27.67 4.14
N GLU A 231 -12.53 28.60 3.20
CA GLU A 231 -11.41 29.23 2.49
C GLU A 231 -10.49 29.98 3.45
N LYS A 232 -11.05 30.70 4.43
CA LYS A 232 -10.25 31.33 5.49
C LYS A 232 -9.47 30.29 6.30
N SER A 233 -10.15 29.24 6.76
CA SER A 233 -9.52 28.17 7.55
C SER A 233 -8.43 27.47 6.75
N TYR A 234 -8.65 27.22 5.46
CA TYR A 234 -7.65 26.69 4.53
C TYR A 234 -6.42 27.59 4.49
N THR A 235 -6.57 28.90 4.23
CA THR A 235 -5.45 29.83 4.17
C THR A 235 -4.70 29.92 5.51
N ASP A 236 -5.42 29.95 6.64
CA ASP A 236 -4.81 30.00 7.98
C ASP A 236 -3.97 28.73 8.26
N ILE A 237 -4.48 27.55 7.88
CA ILE A 237 -3.77 26.27 8.06
C ILE A 237 -2.60 26.15 7.08
N GLU A 238 -2.76 26.53 5.82
CA GLU A 238 -1.69 26.56 4.81
C GLU A 238 -0.55 27.51 5.21
N ALA A 239 -0.89 28.66 5.81
CA ALA A 239 0.11 29.57 6.36
C ALA A 239 0.91 28.93 7.51
N SER A 240 0.27 28.10 8.33
CA SER A 240 0.91 27.38 9.44
C SER A 240 1.84 26.23 9.00
N LEU A 241 1.65 25.70 7.79
CA LEU A 241 2.49 24.64 7.23
C LEU A 241 3.91 25.19 6.94
N PRO A 242 4.98 24.72 7.60
CA PRO A 242 6.35 25.16 7.28
C PRO A 242 6.74 24.78 5.85
N LEU A 243 7.50 25.65 5.15
CA LEU A 243 8.03 25.35 3.82
C LEU A 243 9.26 24.43 3.95
N GLN A 244 9.14 23.19 3.48
CA GLN A 244 10.21 22.20 3.48
C GLN A 244 10.01 21.15 2.38
N PRO A 245 11.07 20.45 1.95
CA PRO A 245 10.92 19.32 1.05
C PRO A 245 10.21 18.15 1.76
N LEU A 246 9.26 17.53 1.07
CA LEU A 246 8.50 16.36 1.52
C LEU A 246 8.94 15.07 0.82
N ALA A 247 9.28 15.17 -0.47
CA ALA A 247 9.67 14.04 -1.28
C ALA A 247 10.63 14.49 -2.38
N VAL A 248 11.36 13.52 -2.93
CA VAL A 248 12.18 13.69 -4.13
C VAL A 248 11.85 12.55 -5.09
N SER A 249 11.62 12.89 -6.34
CA SER A 249 11.49 11.91 -7.43
C SER A 249 12.47 12.23 -8.55
N SER A 250 12.78 11.23 -9.39
CA SER A 250 13.68 11.38 -10.53
C SER A 250 13.19 10.54 -11.71
N ASP A 251 13.57 10.94 -12.91
CA ASP A 251 13.44 10.12 -14.12
C ASP A 251 14.58 9.09 -14.27
N GLY A 252 15.58 9.15 -13.40
CA GLY A 252 16.75 8.28 -13.44
C GLY A 252 17.79 8.68 -14.49
N GLN A 253 17.60 9.79 -15.19
CA GLN A 253 18.54 10.31 -16.18
C GLN A 253 19.13 11.64 -15.74
N ASN A 254 18.40 12.74 -15.77
CA ASN A 254 18.96 14.06 -15.47
C ASN A 254 17.96 15.04 -14.87
N MET A 255 16.78 14.54 -14.49
CA MET A 255 15.74 15.35 -13.88
C MET A 255 15.48 14.84 -12.46
N VAL A 256 15.50 15.78 -11.52
CA VAL A 256 15.18 15.53 -10.12
C VAL A 256 14.13 16.54 -9.68
N ILE A 257 12.99 16.07 -9.18
CA ILE A 257 11.87 16.90 -8.76
C ILE A 257 11.80 16.88 -7.22
N VAL A 258 11.94 18.05 -6.62
CA VAL A 258 11.77 18.26 -5.19
C VAL A 258 10.36 18.76 -4.92
N HIS A 259 9.62 18.00 -4.11
CA HIS A 259 8.24 18.30 -3.73
C HIS A 259 8.24 19.08 -2.43
N PHE A 260 7.63 20.26 -2.42
CA PHE A 260 7.53 21.10 -1.22
C PHE A 260 6.17 20.99 -0.55
N SER A 261 6.16 21.17 0.77
CA SER A 261 4.96 21.16 1.61
C SER A 261 3.93 22.22 1.24
N LYS A 262 4.37 23.35 0.68
CA LYS A 262 3.53 24.44 0.19
C LYS A 262 4.22 25.20 -0.93
N GLU A 263 3.56 26.20 -1.49
CA GLU A 263 4.14 27.06 -2.52
C GLU A 263 5.53 27.58 -2.11
N TYR A 264 6.49 27.38 -3.00
CA TYR A 264 7.85 27.87 -2.87
C TYR A 264 7.87 29.39 -2.93
N SER A 265 8.05 30.03 -1.77
CA SER A 265 7.82 31.45 -1.56
C SER A 265 8.98 32.14 -0.81
N ILE A 266 10.23 31.76 -1.11
CA ILE A 266 11.41 32.41 -0.49
C ILE A 266 11.59 33.83 -1.07
N PRO A 267 11.47 34.91 -0.28
CA PRO A 267 11.27 36.25 -0.84
C PRO A 267 12.51 37.04 -1.33
N LEU A 268 13.74 36.51 -1.40
CA LEU A 268 14.94 37.37 -1.53
C LEU A 268 16.05 36.95 -2.51
N ALA A 269 15.88 35.87 -3.26
CA ALA A 269 16.65 35.57 -4.47
C ALA A 269 15.73 34.70 -5.32
N GLY A 270 15.78 34.81 -6.65
CA GLY A 270 15.04 33.88 -7.50
C GLY A 270 15.36 32.42 -7.16
N LEU A 271 14.57 31.48 -7.69
CA LEU A 271 14.95 30.07 -7.61
C LEU A 271 16.30 29.91 -8.32
N GLU A 272 17.36 29.62 -7.56
CA GLU A 272 18.71 29.44 -8.08
C GLU A 272 19.14 27.98 -7.92
N ALA A 273 19.73 27.41 -8.97
CA ALA A 273 20.26 26.04 -8.96
C ALA A 273 21.17 25.76 -7.75
N GLY A 274 22.00 26.75 -7.37
CA GLY A 274 22.93 26.65 -6.24
C GLY A 274 22.28 26.50 -4.85
N GLN A 275 20.95 26.68 -4.73
CA GLN A 275 20.20 26.41 -3.49
C GLN A 275 20.05 24.91 -3.22
N PHE A 276 20.29 24.08 -4.24
CA PHE A 276 20.16 22.63 -4.20
C PHE A 276 21.51 21.98 -4.45
N LYS A 277 21.79 20.90 -3.72
CA LYS A 277 22.98 20.07 -3.92
C LYS A 277 22.57 18.63 -4.05
N ILE A 278 23.18 17.91 -4.98
CA ILE A 278 23.01 16.47 -5.12
C ILE A 278 24.37 15.81 -4.91
N SER A 279 24.41 14.77 -4.08
CA SER A 279 25.66 14.08 -3.74
C SER A 279 26.33 13.51 -5.00
N GLY A 280 27.51 14.02 -5.35
CA GLY A 280 28.29 13.56 -6.51
C GLY A 280 27.88 14.16 -7.85
N GLU A 281 26.88 15.05 -7.90
CA GLU A 281 26.31 15.58 -9.15
C GLU A 281 26.17 17.10 -9.11
N THR A 282 26.17 17.72 -10.29
CA THR A 282 25.98 19.18 -10.42
C THR A 282 24.54 19.50 -10.82
N VAL A 283 23.88 20.37 -10.06
CA VAL A 283 22.60 20.96 -10.43
C VAL A 283 22.86 22.10 -11.43
N GLN A 284 22.43 21.92 -12.66
CA GLN A 284 22.64 22.86 -13.77
C GLN A 284 21.57 23.94 -13.84
N ASP A 285 20.31 23.57 -13.56
CA ASP A 285 19.16 24.46 -13.64
C ASP A 285 18.12 24.10 -12.58
N ALA A 286 17.31 25.08 -12.19
CA ALA A 286 16.19 24.90 -11.26
C ALA A 286 14.99 25.72 -11.72
N LYS A 287 13.85 25.06 -11.92
CA LYS A 287 12.60 25.68 -12.37
C LYS A 287 11.45 25.35 -11.43
N LEU A 288 10.57 26.32 -11.20
CA LEU A 288 9.32 26.08 -10.49
C LEU A 288 8.28 25.50 -11.45
N SER A 289 7.48 24.57 -10.95
CA SER A 289 6.18 24.27 -11.55
C SER A 289 5.28 25.51 -11.52
N GLU A 290 4.21 25.52 -12.33
CA GLU A 290 3.27 26.63 -12.39
C GLU A 290 2.56 26.89 -11.03
N ASP A 291 2.24 25.82 -10.29
CA ASP A 291 1.70 25.90 -8.93
C ASP A 291 2.76 26.22 -7.85
N LYS A 292 4.03 26.30 -8.24
CA LYS A 292 5.19 26.57 -7.37
C LYS A 292 5.39 25.57 -6.23
N LYS A 293 4.70 24.43 -6.23
CA LYS A 293 4.89 23.40 -5.20
C LYS A 293 6.03 22.43 -5.53
N LEU A 294 6.50 22.45 -6.77
CA LEU A 294 7.61 21.64 -7.24
C LEU A 294 8.78 22.51 -7.65
N VAL A 295 9.98 22.04 -7.33
CA VAL A 295 11.22 22.51 -7.94
C VAL A 295 11.77 21.39 -8.80
N ILE A 296 11.83 21.63 -10.11
CA ILE A 296 12.39 20.75 -11.12
C ILE A 296 13.85 21.13 -11.30
N LEU A 297 14.75 20.22 -10.94
CA LEU A 297 16.19 20.36 -11.07
C LEU A 297 16.66 19.61 -12.32
N THR A 298 17.46 20.28 -13.14
CA THR A 298 18.21 19.64 -14.23
C THR A 298 19.63 19.39 -13.74
N THR A 299 20.14 18.18 -13.89
CA THR A 299 21.46 17.76 -13.40
C THR A 299 22.36 17.31 -14.55
N SER A 300 23.62 16.97 -14.24
CA SER A 300 24.37 15.98 -15.03
C SER A 300 23.63 14.63 -15.08
N ASP A 301 23.98 13.78 -16.05
CA ASP A 301 23.42 12.42 -16.12
C ASP A 301 23.72 11.64 -14.84
N LEU A 302 22.68 11.10 -14.24
CA LEU A 302 22.68 10.30 -13.02
C LEU A 302 23.05 8.85 -13.37
N ASN A 303 23.85 8.24 -12.51
CA ASN A 303 24.17 6.83 -12.59
C ASN A 303 22.94 5.98 -12.24
N SER A 304 22.75 4.85 -12.92
CA SER A 304 21.68 3.90 -12.63
C SER A 304 21.93 3.14 -11.31
N SER A 305 20.87 2.60 -10.69
CA SER A 305 20.94 1.83 -9.44
C SER A 305 21.73 2.52 -8.31
N THR A 306 21.70 3.85 -8.25
CA THR A 306 22.56 4.65 -7.36
C THR A 306 21.72 5.44 -6.37
N ASN A 307 22.17 5.46 -5.12
CA ASN A 307 21.55 6.25 -4.06
C ASN A 307 22.14 7.66 -4.05
N TYR A 308 21.26 8.66 -4.12
CA TYR A 308 21.59 10.07 -4.10
C TYR A 308 20.95 10.77 -2.90
N MET A 309 21.53 11.91 -2.53
CA MET A 309 21.00 12.79 -1.50
C MET A 309 20.84 14.20 -2.06
N VAL A 310 19.60 14.68 -2.13
CA VAL A 310 19.30 16.09 -2.38
C VAL A 310 19.37 16.84 -1.05
N THR A 311 20.11 17.94 -1.04
CA THR A 311 20.17 18.87 0.09
C THR A 311 19.58 20.21 -0.34
N TRP A 312 18.64 20.71 0.45
CA TRP A 312 18.11 22.07 0.34
C TRP A 312 18.09 22.70 1.74
N LYS A 313 18.85 23.79 1.91
CA LYS A 313 19.20 24.33 3.24
C LYS A 313 19.77 23.21 4.14
N ASP A 314 19.19 23.00 5.32
CA ASP A 314 19.58 21.93 6.25
C ASP A 314 18.82 20.61 6.02
N HIS A 315 17.83 20.59 5.11
CA HIS A 315 17.02 19.41 4.83
C HIS A 315 17.73 18.50 3.82
N LYS A 316 17.70 17.20 4.08
CA LYS A 316 18.32 16.16 3.27
C LYS A 316 17.29 15.10 2.92
N MET A 317 17.12 14.81 1.64
CA MET A 317 16.20 13.80 1.14
C MET A 317 16.98 12.80 0.29
N LYS A 318 16.76 11.50 0.55
CA LYS A 318 17.35 10.44 -0.26
C LYS A 318 16.42 10.09 -1.42
N PHE A 319 17.02 9.74 -2.55
CA PHE A 319 16.32 9.08 -3.65
C PHE A 319 17.27 8.09 -4.31
N ALA A 320 16.71 7.09 -5.00
CA ALA A 320 17.48 6.12 -5.77
C ALA A 320 17.09 6.21 -7.24
N THR A 321 18.06 6.02 -8.12
CA THR A 321 17.79 5.81 -9.55
C THR A 321 17.53 4.32 -9.80
N GLU A 322 16.57 4.05 -10.66
CA GLU A 322 16.26 2.68 -11.09
C GLU A 322 17.39 2.10 -11.95
N ALA A 323 17.42 0.78 -12.09
CA ALA A 323 18.36 0.09 -12.99
C ALA A 323 18.12 0.46 -14.47
N VAL A 324 16.89 0.86 -14.80
CA VAL A 324 16.48 1.29 -16.13
C VAL A 324 15.89 2.68 -16.02
N VAL A 325 16.41 3.61 -16.82
CA VAL A 325 15.90 4.99 -16.92
C VAL A 325 14.41 5.00 -17.24
N ASP A 326 13.66 5.84 -16.53
CA ASP A 326 12.24 6.01 -16.77
C ASP A 326 11.98 6.93 -17.97
N THR A 327 11.73 6.31 -19.13
CA THR A 327 11.41 7.01 -20.38
C THR A 327 9.91 7.25 -20.57
N THR A 328 9.07 7.02 -19.55
CA THR A 328 7.61 7.16 -19.69
C THR A 328 7.17 8.61 -19.73
N GLY A 329 7.96 9.52 -19.14
CA GLY A 329 7.55 10.89 -18.85
C GLY A 329 6.35 10.94 -17.91
N ILE A 330 6.21 9.96 -17.01
CA ILE A 330 5.18 9.91 -15.96
C ILE A 330 5.92 9.88 -14.63
N ILE A 331 5.88 10.98 -13.90
CA ILE A 331 6.58 11.09 -12.62
C ILE A 331 5.53 11.07 -11.52
N LEU A 332 5.62 10.06 -10.66
CA LEU A 332 4.76 9.91 -9.50
C LEU A 332 5.34 10.67 -8.32
N PHE A 333 4.46 11.19 -7.48
CA PHE A 333 4.83 11.88 -6.26
C PHE A 333 4.94 10.86 -5.12
N ASP A 334 4.00 9.92 -5.07
CA ASP A 334 4.06 8.73 -4.24
C ASP A 334 5.26 7.88 -4.71
N THR A 335 6.21 7.65 -3.80
CA THR A 335 7.43 6.86 -4.07
C THR A 335 7.46 5.55 -3.28
N ASN A 336 6.65 5.43 -2.23
CA ASN A 336 6.57 4.26 -1.37
C ASN A 336 5.15 3.70 -1.32
N ASP A 337 5.02 2.43 -0.98
CA ASP A 337 3.73 1.79 -0.70
C ASP A 337 3.06 2.46 0.51
N SER A 338 1.73 2.35 0.59
CA SER A 338 0.93 3.02 1.63
C SER A 338 -0.05 2.09 2.30
N TYR A 339 -0.27 2.30 3.60
CA TYR A 339 -1.00 1.39 4.48
C TYR A 339 -2.15 2.13 5.16
N LEU A 340 -3.36 1.92 4.66
CA LEU A 340 -4.54 2.70 5.02
C LEU A 340 -5.66 1.82 5.58
N GLU A 341 -6.48 2.38 6.45
CA GLU A 341 -7.74 1.75 6.84
C GLU A 341 -8.74 1.81 5.67
N THR A 342 -9.63 0.82 5.53
CA THR A 342 -10.67 0.79 4.46
C THR A 342 -11.62 1.99 4.50
N SER A 343 -11.68 2.73 5.61
CA SER A 343 -12.44 3.98 5.70
C SER A 343 -11.72 5.20 5.11
N ASN A 344 -10.44 5.08 4.78
CA ASN A 344 -9.60 6.16 4.28
C ASN A 344 -9.53 6.14 2.75
N ASN A 345 -9.11 7.28 2.19
CA ASN A 345 -8.86 7.44 0.76
C ASN A 345 -7.37 7.69 0.54
N HIS A 346 -6.82 7.11 -0.52
CA HIS A 346 -5.48 7.42 -1.01
C HIS A 346 -5.56 8.43 -2.15
N ILE A 347 -4.67 9.42 -2.17
CA ILE A 347 -4.53 10.35 -3.30
C ILE A 347 -3.21 10.10 -3.99
N TYR A 348 -3.29 9.73 -5.25
CA TYR A 348 -2.13 9.63 -6.12
C TYR A 348 -1.95 10.92 -6.91
N ARG A 349 -0.70 11.32 -7.06
CA ARG A 349 -0.32 12.43 -7.93
C ARG A 349 0.71 11.99 -8.94
N ALA A 350 0.53 12.46 -10.17
CA ALA A 350 1.51 12.31 -11.23
C ALA A 350 1.66 13.60 -12.03
N ASN A 351 2.87 13.89 -12.47
CA ASN A 351 3.14 14.87 -13.50
C ASN A 351 3.52 14.13 -14.79
N LEU A 352 2.88 14.50 -15.90
CA LEU A 352 3.06 13.87 -17.18
C LEU A 352 3.67 14.87 -18.17
N THR A 353 4.76 14.47 -18.82
CA THR A 353 5.48 15.27 -19.83
C THR A 353 5.53 14.56 -21.18
N ASN A 354 5.66 15.34 -22.26
CA ASN A 354 6.03 14.82 -23.57
C ASN A 354 7.53 14.46 -23.60
N LEU A 355 7.98 13.82 -24.68
CA LEU A 355 9.41 13.47 -24.86
C LEU A 355 10.34 14.69 -24.89
N ASP A 356 9.81 15.87 -25.23
CA ASP A 356 10.54 17.14 -25.23
C ASP A 356 10.52 17.86 -23.87
N GLY A 357 9.96 17.23 -22.83
CA GLY A 357 9.82 17.79 -21.48
C GLY A 357 8.67 18.78 -21.30
N SER A 358 7.90 19.10 -22.35
CA SER A 358 6.72 19.96 -22.23
C SER A 358 5.57 19.25 -21.48
N PRO A 359 4.66 19.99 -20.83
CA PRO A 359 3.47 19.41 -20.20
C PRO A 359 2.64 18.55 -21.16
N TYR A 360 2.30 17.33 -20.76
CA TYR A 360 1.37 16.48 -21.50
C TYR A 360 -0.07 16.93 -21.22
N VAL A 361 -0.71 17.58 -22.20
CA VAL A 361 -2.14 17.99 -22.12
C VAL A 361 -2.97 17.06 -22.99
N GLY A 362 -3.47 15.96 -22.41
CA GLY A 362 -4.13 14.89 -23.17
C GLY A 362 -4.88 13.90 -22.30
N ARG A 363 -5.46 12.87 -22.93
CA ARG A 363 -6.21 11.82 -22.23
C ARG A 363 -5.27 10.88 -21.51
N VAL A 364 -5.66 10.50 -20.30
CA VAL A 364 -4.97 9.55 -19.45
C VAL A 364 -5.96 8.51 -18.95
N ARG A 365 -5.60 7.23 -19.07
CA ARG A 365 -6.31 6.12 -18.44
C ARG A 365 -5.67 5.79 -17.11
N ILE A 366 -6.49 5.66 -16.08
CA ILE A 366 -6.14 5.11 -14.77
C ILE A 366 -6.83 3.76 -14.67
N ASN A 367 -6.08 2.71 -14.36
CA ASN A 367 -6.60 1.36 -14.12
C ASN A 367 -6.13 0.87 -12.75
N LEU A 368 -7.05 0.35 -11.94
CA LEU A 368 -6.76 -0.26 -10.64
C LEU A 368 -6.73 -1.77 -10.80
N SER A 369 -5.62 -2.38 -10.41
CA SER A 369 -5.46 -3.84 -10.36
C SER A 369 -5.08 -4.29 -8.96
N GLU A 370 -5.56 -5.45 -8.57
CA GLU A 370 -5.07 -6.12 -7.35
C GLU A 370 -3.61 -6.57 -7.58
N ALA A 371 -2.73 -6.23 -6.64
CA ALA A 371 -1.32 -6.63 -6.66
C ALA A 371 -1.03 -7.69 -5.59
N ASN A 372 -1.94 -8.65 -5.43
CA ASN A 372 -1.72 -9.81 -4.58
C ASN A 372 -0.97 -10.91 -5.37
N THR A 373 0.24 -11.22 -4.96
CA THR A 373 1.10 -12.24 -5.60
C THR A 373 0.65 -13.67 -5.37
N THR A 374 -0.32 -13.91 -4.47
CA THR A 374 -0.77 -15.25 -4.04
C THR A 374 -2.06 -15.72 -4.69
N THR A 375 -2.90 -14.79 -5.16
CA THR A 375 -4.18 -15.09 -5.80
C THR A 375 -4.11 -14.56 -7.22
N GLU A 376 -4.18 -15.42 -8.23
CA GLU A 376 -4.13 -15.08 -9.68
C GLU A 376 -5.28 -14.14 -10.16
N THR A 377 -5.97 -13.46 -9.25
CA THR A 377 -7.07 -12.53 -9.50
C THR A 377 -6.55 -11.11 -9.66
N THR A 378 -6.97 -10.43 -10.73
CA THR A 378 -6.62 -9.02 -11.00
C THR A 378 -7.66 -8.02 -10.49
N SER A 379 -8.77 -8.48 -9.89
CA SER A 379 -9.88 -7.61 -9.48
C SER A 379 -9.74 -7.12 -8.04
N THR A 380 -9.71 -5.80 -7.86
CA THR A 380 -9.66 -5.12 -6.56
C THR A 380 -11.04 -4.65 -6.11
N THR A 381 -11.33 -4.54 -4.82
CA THR A 381 -12.56 -3.86 -4.36
C THR A 381 -12.42 -2.34 -4.37
N ALA A 382 -11.23 -1.81 -4.64
CA ALA A 382 -11.02 -0.37 -4.73
C ALA A 382 -11.60 0.23 -5.99
N VAL A 383 -12.01 1.49 -5.86
CA VAL A 383 -12.63 2.29 -6.90
C VAL A 383 -11.96 3.64 -6.97
N ILE A 384 -11.87 4.16 -8.19
CA ILE A 384 -11.50 5.54 -8.44
C ILE A 384 -12.72 6.38 -8.09
N THR A 385 -12.64 7.15 -7.00
CA THR A 385 -13.74 8.01 -6.56
C THR A 385 -13.75 9.33 -7.31
N SER A 386 -12.57 9.79 -7.75
CA SER A 386 -12.43 10.97 -8.60
C SER A 386 -11.05 11.03 -9.26
N ALA A 387 -10.96 11.77 -10.36
CA ALA A 387 -9.68 12.17 -10.95
C ALA A 387 -9.81 13.54 -11.63
N ASN A 388 -8.89 14.47 -11.37
CA ASN A 388 -8.86 15.84 -11.92
C ASN A 388 -10.23 16.55 -11.93
N GLY A 389 -10.97 16.43 -10.83
CA GLY A 389 -12.29 17.05 -10.70
C GLY A 389 -13.41 16.35 -11.48
N HIS A 390 -13.16 15.25 -12.17
CA HIS A 390 -14.21 14.41 -12.74
C HIS A 390 -14.69 13.37 -11.71
N ILE A 391 -16.01 13.32 -11.49
CA ILE A 391 -16.67 12.25 -10.74
C ILE A 391 -17.39 11.37 -11.76
N GLY A 392 -16.76 10.24 -12.10
CA GLY A 392 -17.43 9.17 -12.82
C GLY A 392 -18.24 8.28 -11.87
N ASN A 393 -18.94 7.29 -12.40
CA ASN A 393 -19.38 6.17 -11.56
C ASN A 393 -18.13 5.52 -10.96
N ALA A 394 -18.13 5.30 -9.64
CA ALA A 394 -17.05 4.60 -8.95
C ALA A 394 -16.76 3.28 -9.68
N GLY A 395 -15.53 3.12 -10.14
CA GLY A 395 -15.10 2.00 -10.95
C GLY A 395 -13.59 1.83 -10.90
N GLN A 396 -13.10 0.70 -11.41
CA GLN A 396 -11.68 0.36 -11.41
C GLN A 396 -10.92 0.98 -12.60
N GLU A 397 -11.63 1.55 -13.56
CA GLU A 397 -11.02 2.26 -14.69
C GLU A 397 -11.69 3.61 -14.89
N LEU A 398 -10.86 4.64 -15.12
CA LEU A 398 -11.33 5.97 -15.43
C LEU A 398 -10.40 6.61 -16.48
N THR A 399 -10.99 7.30 -17.46
CA THR A 399 -10.26 8.13 -18.42
C THR A 399 -10.55 9.60 -18.15
N VAL A 400 -9.52 10.40 -17.92
CA VAL A 400 -9.60 11.85 -17.69
C VAL A 400 -8.58 12.60 -18.53
N TYR A 401 -8.63 13.93 -18.51
CA TYR A 401 -7.59 14.79 -19.06
C TYR A 401 -6.68 15.27 -17.94
N THR A 402 -5.38 15.40 -18.23
CA THR A 402 -4.47 16.21 -17.41
C THR A 402 -4.90 17.67 -17.40
N ASP A 403 -4.45 18.43 -16.40
CA ASP A 403 -4.56 19.89 -16.45
C ASP A 403 -3.61 20.49 -17.51
N GLN A 404 -3.61 21.82 -17.63
CA GLN A 404 -2.73 22.53 -18.58
C GLN A 404 -1.23 22.33 -18.29
N ASN A 405 -0.90 21.85 -17.09
CA ASN A 405 0.46 21.68 -16.57
C ASN A 405 0.90 20.21 -16.57
N GLY A 406 0.08 19.32 -17.16
CA GLY A 406 0.37 17.89 -17.21
C GLY A 406 0.13 17.16 -15.88
N ASN A 407 -0.51 17.80 -14.91
CA ASN A 407 -0.79 17.18 -13.62
C ASN A 407 -2.02 16.28 -13.69
N LEU A 408 -1.90 15.17 -12.96
CA LEU A 408 -2.94 14.21 -12.70
C LEU A 408 -3.03 13.97 -11.20
N THR A 409 -4.19 14.24 -10.63
CA THR A 409 -4.53 13.86 -9.26
C THR A 409 -5.74 12.95 -9.31
N PHE A 410 -5.65 11.79 -8.67
CA PHE A 410 -6.79 10.88 -8.54
C PHE A 410 -6.88 10.29 -7.15
N ILE A 411 -8.11 10.00 -6.75
CA ILE A 411 -8.43 9.47 -5.43
C ILE A 411 -8.95 8.06 -5.60
N ILE A 412 -8.39 7.13 -4.83
CA ILE A 412 -8.91 5.78 -4.69
C ILE A 412 -9.42 5.54 -3.28
N ALA A 413 -10.46 4.72 -3.18
CA ALA A 413 -11.03 4.26 -1.92
C ALA A 413 -11.56 2.84 -2.11
N THR A 414 -11.84 2.13 -1.02
CA THR A 414 -12.53 0.84 -1.11
C THR A 414 -14.02 1.03 -1.43
N ALA A 415 -14.59 0.24 -2.33
CA ALA A 415 -16.02 0.28 -2.65
C ALA A 415 -16.89 -0.11 -1.45
N ASP A 416 -16.38 -1.00 -0.60
CA ASP A 416 -16.95 -1.34 0.69
C ASP A 416 -15.85 -1.37 1.76
N ALA A 417 -16.20 -1.03 2.99
CA ALA A 417 -15.25 -1.00 4.11
C ALA A 417 -14.99 -2.39 4.74
N THR A 418 -15.42 -3.47 4.07
CA THR A 418 -15.60 -4.79 4.70
C THR A 418 -14.58 -5.83 4.30
N SER A 419 -13.70 -5.54 3.34
CA SER A 419 -12.62 -6.43 2.93
C SER A 419 -11.33 -5.64 2.69
N ALA A 420 -10.20 -6.20 3.12
CA ALA A 420 -8.89 -5.70 2.73
C ALA A 420 -8.68 -5.83 1.22
N THR A 421 -7.90 -4.92 0.64
CA THR A 421 -7.56 -4.93 -0.80
C THR A 421 -6.22 -4.25 -1.04
N PHE A 422 -5.44 -4.78 -1.97
CA PHE A 422 -4.07 -4.40 -2.28
C PHE A 422 -4.01 -3.87 -3.70
N VAL A 423 -3.96 -2.55 -3.84
CA VAL A 423 -4.25 -1.87 -5.10
C VAL A 423 -2.97 -1.30 -5.67
N GLN A 424 -2.65 -1.68 -6.91
CA GLN A 424 -1.60 -1.03 -7.68
C GLN A 424 -2.20 -0.30 -8.88
N PRO A 425 -2.27 1.04 -8.87
CA PRO A 425 -2.72 1.81 -10.02
C PRO A 425 -1.73 1.74 -11.19
N THR A 426 -2.25 1.72 -12.41
CA THR A 426 -1.51 1.94 -13.65
C THR A 426 -2.01 3.21 -14.32
N ILE A 427 -1.09 4.12 -14.63
CA ILE A 427 -1.35 5.38 -15.34
C ILE A 427 -0.84 5.23 -16.77
N GLN A 428 -1.69 5.46 -17.76
CA GLN A 428 -1.35 5.31 -19.18
C GLN A 428 -1.74 6.56 -19.97
N LYS A 429 -0.79 7.14 -20.70
CA LYS A 429 -1.07 8.15 -21.74
C LYS A 429 -1.85 7.48 -22.86
N LEU A 430 -2.94 8.10 -23.31
CA LEU A 430 -3.73 7.57 -24.44
C LEU A 430 -3.42 8.28 -25.76
N ASP A 431 -2.83 9.47 -25.70
CA ASP A 431 -2.42 10.25 -26.85
C ASP A 431 -0.88 10.28 -26.92
N GLY A 432 -0.31 10.48 -28.11
CA GLY A 432 1.15 10.52 -28.30
C GLY A 432 1.83 9.16 -28.13
N ASN A 433 2.84 9.07 -27.25
CA ASN A 433 3.73 7.91 -27.09
C ASN A 433 3.09 6.69 -26.40
N GLN A 434 1.89 6.86 -25.83
CA GLN A 434 1.11 5.85 -25.11
C GLN A 434 1.85 5.09 -24.00
N LYS A 435 2.88 5.71 -23.41
CA LYS A 435 3.64 5.12 -22.30
C LYS A 435 2.77 5.01 -21.04
N SER A 436 3.13 4.03 -20.20
CA SER A 436 2.43 3.73 -18.95
C SER A 436 3.40 3.51 -17.80
N LYS A 437 2.99 3.84 -16.59
CA LYS A 437 3.74 3.60 -15.36
C LYS A 437 2.81 3.07 -14.26
N LYS A 438 3.33 2.12 -13.47
CA LYS A 438 2.67 1.63 -12.26
C LYS A 438 3.02 2.53 -11.08
N ALA A 439 2.04 2.83 -10.24
CA ALA A 439 2.26 3.54 -8.99
C ALA A 439 2.67 2.58 -7.87
N PRO A 440 3.24 3.09 -6.76
CA PRO A 440 3.35 2.31 -5.53
C PRO A 440 1.99 1.77 -5.09
N MET A 441 2.01 0.67 -4.35
CA MET A 441 0.81 -0.04 -3.93
C MET A 441 0.14 0.65 -2.73
N THR A 442 -1.19 0.73 -2.74
CA THR A 442 -1.97 1.04 -1.53
C THR A 442 -2.56 -0.23 -0.97
N HIS A 443 -2.29 -0.51 0.30
CA HIS A 443 -2.87 -1.58 1.08
C HIS A 443 -4.01 -1.00 1.93
N PHE A 444 -5.25 -1.42 1.64
CA PHE A 444 -6.40 -1.10 2.48
C PHE A 444 -6.68 -2.24 3.45
N PHE A 445 -6.80 -1.90 4.72
CA PHE A 445 -6.94 -2.82 5.84
C PHE A 445 -8.21 -2.56 6.63
N GLN A 446 -8.93 -3.60 7.03
CA GLN A 446 -10.10 -3.42 7.87
C GLN A 446 -9.67 -3.14 9.31
N LEU A 447 -10.14 -2.06 9.93
CA LEU A 447 -9.91 -1.85 11.36
C LEU A 447 -10.64 -2.92 12.19
N GLN A 448 -9.92 -3.63 13.09
CA GLN A 448 -10.55 -4.54 14.04
C GLN A 448 -11.36 -3.73 15.07
N ASN A 449 -12.67 -3.99 15.13
CA ASN A 449 -13.63 -3.17 15.86
C ASN A 449 -14.45 -3.93 16.91
N SER A 450 -14.07 -5.18 17.23
CA SER A 450 -14.62 -5.93 18.36
C SER A 450 -13.51 -6.31 19.35
N SER A 451 -13.80 -6.16 20.66
CA SER A 451 -12.98 -6.77 21.70
C SER A 451 -13.26 -8.27 21.74
N ASP A 452 -12.24 -9.10 21.57
CA ASP A 452 -12.32 -10.57 21.63
C ASP A 452 -10.93 -11.19 21.77
N PHE A 453 -10.88 -12.52 21.91
CA PHE A 453 -9.65 -13.29 21.83
C PHE A 453 -9.41 -13.76 20.39
N TYR A 454 -8.22 -13.49 19.86
CA TYR A 454 -7.82 -13.81 18.49
C TYR A 454 -6.60 -14.72 18.46
N GLU A 455 -6.65 -15.72 17.58
CA GLU A 455 -5.48 -16.49 17.17
C GLU A 455 -5.06 -16.00 15.78
N LEU A 456 -3.90 -15.35 15.73
CA LEU A 456 -3.38 -14.67 14.56
C LEU A 456 -2.22 -15.49 13.99
N SER A 457 -2.30 -15.85 12.72
CA SER A 457 -1.16 -16.38 11.97
C SER A 457 -0.50 -15.23 11.22
N ILE A 458 0.78 -15.01 11.48
CA ILE A 458 1.55 -13.94 10.86
C ILE A 458 2.00 -14.40 9.48
N VAL A 459 1.56 -13.73 8.41
CA VAL A 459 1.90 -14.07 7.03
C VAL A 459 2.37 -12.82 6.29
N ASP A 460 3.61 -12.84 5.80
CA ASP A 460 4.28 -11.85 4.94
C ASP A 460 3.63 -11.85 3.55
N PRO A 461 3.44 -10.68 2.87
CA PRO A 461 4.30 -9.50 2.91
C PRO A 461 4.02 -8.42 3.97
N TYR A 462 3.01 -8.59 4.85
CA TYR A 462 2.32 -7.43 5.44
C TYR A 462 2.48 -7.26 6.96
N ILE A 463 3.62 -7.62 7.53
CA ILE A 463 3.89 -7.33 8.95
C ILE A 463 4.27 -5.85 9.06
N TYR A 464 3.31 -5.01 9.45
CA TYR A 464 3.54 -3.62 9.79
C TYR A 464 3.29 -3.44 11.28
N THR A 465 4.36 -3.13 12.01
CA THR A 465 4.35 -2.84 13.45
C THR A 465 4.53 -1.35 13.77
N GLU A 466 4.81 -0.53 12.75
CA GLU A 466 4.96 0.91 12.90
C GLU A 466 3.63 1.57 13.32
N ASP A 467 3.70 2.74 13.96
CA ASP A 467 2.55 3.54 14.42
C ASP A 467 1.55 2.83 15.35
N ASN A 468 2.05 1.95 16.22
CA ASN A 468 1.29 1.30 17.28
C ASN A 468 0.14 0.39 16.78
N TYR A 469 0.39 -0.43 15.77
CA TYR A 469 -0.58 -1.43 15.32
C TYR A 469 0.11 -2.66 14.74
N ILE A 470 -0.62 -3.78 14.63
CA ILE A 470 -0.24 -4.94 13.81
C ILE A 470 -1.28 -5.17 12.72
N PHE A 471 -0.82 -5.46 11.51
CA PHE A 471 -1.68 -5.94 10.44
C PHE A 471 -1.51 -7.44 10.20
N THR A 472 -2.62 -8.17 10.20
CA THR A 472 -2.64 -9.58 9.81
C THR A 472 -4.06 -10.05 9.49
N GLY A 473 -4.20 -11.03 8.59
CA GLY A 473 -5.48 -11.65 8.25
C GLY A 473 -6.50 -10.68 7.63
N GLY A 474 -6.07 -9.58 7.02
CA GLY A 474 -6.96 -8.55 6.48
C GLY A 474 -7.39 -7.48 7.49
N PHE A 475 -6.93 -7.58 8.75
CA PHE A 475 -7.30 -6.67 9.82
C PHE A 475 -6.12 -5.90 10.39
N LYS A 476 -6.35 -4.62 10.67
CA LYS A 476 -5.48 -3.75 11.45
C LYS A 476 -5.92 -3.79 12.91
N TYR A 477 -5.04 -4.20 13.80
CA TYR A 477 -5.26 -4.20 15.24
C TYR A 477 -4.38 -3.13 15.88
N LYS A 478 -4.99 -2.18 16.60
CA LYS A 478 -4.24 -1.10 17.26
C LYS A 478 -3.83 -1.53 18.66
N TRP A 479 -2.59 -1.29 19.03
CA TRP A 479 -2.17 -1.41 20.42
C TRP A 479 -1.88 -0.02 21.00
N ASP A 480 -1.87 0.08 22.31
CA ASP A 480 -1.54 1.32 23.00
C ASP A 480 -0.48 1.12 24.10
N ALA A 481 -0.05 2.24 24.71
CA ALA A 481 1.05 2.22 25.66
C ALA A 481 0.75 1.44 26.97
N ASN A 482 -0.51 1.10 27.24
CA ASN A 482 -0.92 0.34 28.41
C ASN A 482 -0.88 -1.19 28.18
N ASP A 483 -0.78 -1.61 26.92
CA ASP A 483 -0.87 -3.01 26.51
C ASP A 483 0.31 -3.86 27.01
N LEU A 484 0.06 -5.17 27.10
CA LEU A 484 1.03 -6.13 27.61
C LEU A 484 1.49 -7.10 26.54
N PHE A 485 2.82 -7.17 26.35
CA PHE A 485 3.45 -8.01 25.34
C PHE A 485 4.20 -9.18 25.97
N PHE A 486 4.11 -10.34 25.34
CA PHE A 486 4.69 -11.59 25.82
C PHE A 486 5.33 -12.39 24.67
N ILE A 487 6.40 -13.11 24.98
CA ILE A 487 6.99 -14.13 24.12
C ILE A 487 6.99 -15.44 24.90
N HIS A 488 6.32 -16.46 24.39
CA HIS A 488 6.12 -17.75 25.07
C HIS A 488 5.62 -17.61 26.53
N GLY A 489 4.73 -16.64 26.75
CA GLY A 489 4.16 -16.33 28.07
C GLY A 489 5.07 -15.53 29.01
N GLN A 490 6.27 -15.14 28.58
CA GLN A 490 7.16 -14.25 29.33
C GLN A 490 6.95 -12.80 28.91
N ARG A 491 6.73 -11.90 29.87
CA ARG A 491 6.48 -10.49 29.58
C ARG A 491 7.74 -9.81 29.03
N VAL A 492 7.59 -9.09 27.92
CA VAL A 492 8.64 -8.30 27.26
C VAL A 492 8.18 -6.86 27.03
N SER A 493 9.07 -5.98 26.56
CA SER A 493 8.67 -4.67 26.06
C SER A 493 8.02 -4.79 24.67
N GLN A 494 7.28 -3.76 24.26
CA GLN A 494 6.73 -3.65 22.91
C GLN A 494 7.84 -3.77 21.86
N GLU A 495 8.93 -3.01 21.99
CA GLU A 495 10.07 -3.03 21.06
C GLU A 495 10.68 -4.45 20.90
N VAL A 496 10.83 -5.19 22.01
CA VAL A 496 11.34 -6.56 21.97
C VAL A 496 10.34 -7.50 21.28
N PHE A 497 9.03 -7.31 21.52
CA PHE A 497 7.99 -8.08 20.86
C PHE A 497 7.95 -7.81 19.35
N GLU A 498 7.97 -6.55 18.94
CA GLU A 498 7.99 -6.13 17.53
C GLU A 498 9.22 -6.68 16.80
N THR A 499 10.39 -6.68 17.46
CA THR A 499 11.64 -7.24 16.92
C THR A 499 11.59 -8.76 16.78
N ALA A 500 10.89 -9.45 17.69
CA ALA A 500 10.74 -10.90 17.66
C ALA A 500 9.72 -11.38 16.62
N LEU A 501 8.74 -10.54 16.29
CA LEU A 501 7.66 -10.88 15.37
C LEU A 501 8.18 -11.15 13.95
N SER A 502 7.86 -12.32 13.41
CA SER A 502 8.36 -12.77 12.12
C SER A 502 7.31 -13.54 11.31
N ASN A 503 7.56 -13.67 9.99
CA ASN A 503 6.67 -14.38 9.10
C ASN A 503 6.54 -15.86 9.48
N GLY A 504 5.31 -16.32 9.69
CA GLY A 504 4.98 -17.68 10.12
C GLY A 504 4.69 -17.80 11.62
N ASP A 505 4.93 -16.74 12.41
CA ASP A 505 4.64 -16.76 13.84
C ASP A 505 3.15 -16.97 14.12
N SER A 506 2.87 -17.57 15.28
CA SER A 506 1.52 -17.67 15.84
C SER A 506 1.40 -16.74 17.03
N VAL A 507 0.50 -15.76 16.95
CA VAL A 507 0.25 -14.77 18.00
C VAL A 507 -1.16 -14.96 18.56
N THR A 508 -1.28 -15.02 19.88
CA THR A 508 -2.59 -14.90 20.54
C THR A 508 -2.76 -13.47 21.06
N ALA A 509 -3.92 -12.88 20.78
CA ALA A 509 -4.26 -11.53 21.21
C ALA A 509 -5.57 -11.53 22.00
N GLY A 510 -5.53 -11.16 23.28
CA GLY A 510 -6.72 -10.68 23.99
C GLY A 510 -6.89 -9.21 23.66
N TYR A 511 -7.65 -8.89 22.62
CA TYR A 511 -7.70 -7.56 22.02
C TYR A 511 -8.85 -6.72 22.58
N GLU A 512 -8.58 -5.45 22.88
CA GLU A 512 -9.56 -4.50 23.39
C GLU A 512 -9.61 -3.23 22.53
N ILE A 513 -10.81 -2.82 22.11
CA ILE A 513 -10.98 -1.63 21.24
C ILE A 513 -10.96 -0.30 21.99
N LYS A 514 -11.04 -0.35 23.32
CA LYS A 514 -11.16 0.83 24.17
C LYS A 514 -9.80 1.14 24.80
N PRO A 515 -9.23 2.34 24.61
CA PRO A 515 -7.89 2.68 25.12
C PRO A 515 -7.75 2.64 26.64
N GLU A 516 -8.86 2.62 27.39
CA GLU A 516 -8.83 2.44 28.85
C GLU A 516 -8.69 0.97 29.30
N ASN A 517 -8.87 0.01 28.40
CA ASN A 517 -8.71 -1.41 28.64
C ASN A 517 -7.31 -1.87 28.20
N ILE A 518 -6.88 -3.02 28.70
CA ILE A 518 -5.56 -3.58 28.40
C ILE A 518 -5.70 -4.72 27.41
N SER A 519 -5.06 -4.60 26.25
CA SER A 519 -4.85 -5.73 25.34
C SER A 519 -3.62 -6.55 25.77
N THR A 520 -3.66 -7.83 25.45
CA THR A 520 -2.56 -8.77 25.71
C THR A 520 -2.13 -9.43 24.42
N TRP A 521 -0.82 -9.45 24.15
CA TRP A 521 -0.22 -9.95 22.92
C TRP A 521 0.83 -11.00 23.25
N ASN A 522 0.74 -12.20 22.69
CA ASN A 522 1.68 -13.26 23.00
C ASN A 522 2.10 -14.05 21.76
N ILE A 523 3.38 -14.03 21.42
CA ILE A 523 3.97 -14.95 20.44
C ILE A 523 4.00 -16.34 21.08
N THR A 524 3.18 -17.25 20.56
CA THR A 524 3.03 -18.62 21.08
C THR A 524 3.95 -19.63 20.39
N SER A 525 4.24 -19.40 19.11
CA SER A 525 5.16 -20.20 18.31
C SER A 525 5.93 -19.27 17.38
N GLU A 526 7.26 -19.34 17.41
CA GLU A 526 8.13 -18.61 16.49
C GLU A 526 8.46 -19.49 15.28
N VAL A 527 8.39 -18.88 14.08
CA VAL A 527 8.98 -19.40 12.85
C VAL A 527 10.05 -18.41 12.43
N THR A 528 11.18 -18.41 13.16
CA THR A 528 12.30 -17.53 12.82
C THR A 528 12.82 -17.90 11.43
N LYS A 529 12.58 -17.05 10.42
CA LYS A 529 13.28 -17.15 9.13
C LYS A 529 14.77 -16.97 9.41
N ALA A 530 15.58 -18.00 9.18
CA ALA A 530 17.02 -17.92 9.36
C ALA A 530 17.59 -16.71 8.59
N ALA A 531 18.56 -16.02 9.20
CA ALA A 531 19.28 -14.93 8.55
C ALA A 531 19.77 -15.36 7.17
N LYS A 532 19.77 -14.42 6.23
CA LYS A 532 20.21 -14.68 4.85
C LYS A 532 21.61 -15.28 4.88
N LEU A 533 21.75 -16.47 4.28
CA LEU A 533 23.05 -17.08 4.07
C LEU A 533 23.74 -16.37 2.90
N GLU A 534 24.95 -15.88 3.13
CA GLU A 534 25.80 -15.27 2.11
C GLU A 534 27.17 -15.96 2.09
N ILE A 535 27.83 -15.97 0.94
CA ILE A 535 29.23 -16.39 0.78
C ILE A 535 30.04 -15.14 0.40
N THR A 536 31.11 -14.88 1.14
CA THR A 536 32.10 -13.86 0.86
C THR A 536 33.35 -14.51 0.27
N ASN A 537 33.76 -14.06 -0.91
CA ASN A 537 34.97 -14.55 -1.59
C ASN A 537 36.22 -13.86 -1.00
N PRO A 538 37.20 -14.60 -0.46
CA PRO A 538 38.36 -14.09 0.28
C PRO A 538 39.56 -13.70 -0.61
N ALA A 539 39.41 -13.44 -1.90
CA ALA A 539 40.57 -13.17 -2.75
C ALA A 539 41.24 -11.83 -2.34
N HIS A 540 42.17 -11.92 -1.38
CA HIS A 540 42.74 -10.77 -0.66
C HIS A 540 44.16 -10.44 -1.12
N THR A 541 44.78 -11.23 -2.00
CA THR A 541 46.12 -10.96 -2.55
C THR A 541 46.33 -11.55 -3.96
N PRO A 542 47.07 -10.86 -4.85
CA PRO A 542 47.55 -11.40 -6.14
C PRO A 542 48.22 -12.77 -5.98
N VAL A 543 47.68 -13.81 -6.60
CA VAL A 543 48.25 -15.16 -6.53
C VAL A 543 49.19 -15.43 -7.71
N THR A 544 50.45 -15.78 -7.44
CA THR A 544 51.39 -16.28 -8.45
C THR A 544 51.31 -17.81 -8.55
N TYR A 545 50.58 -18.34 -9.53
CA TYR A 545 50.61 -19.70 -10.15
C TYR A 545 50.89 -20.99 -9.31
N ASP A 546 51.06 -20.99 -7.98
CA ASP A 546 51.39 -22.20 -7.21
C ASP A 546 50.34 -22.60 -6.14
N GLY A 547 49.27 -23.26 -6.58
CA GLY A 547 48.44 -24.10 -5.70
C GLY A 547 47.79 -23.39 -4.51
N SER A 548 47.13 -22.27 -4.78
CA SER A 548 46.49 -21.41 -3.77
C SER A 548 45.36 -22.12 -3.01
N SER A 549 45.43 -22.04 -1.69
CA SER A 549 44.34 -22.39 -0.79
C SER A 549 43.49 -21.15 -0.48
N TYR A 550 42.17 -21.26 -0.54
CA TYR A 550 41.21 -20.17 -0.34
C TYR A 550 40.47 -20.34 0.98
N ILE A 551 40.07 -19.23 1.62
CA ILE A 551 39.26 -19.24 2.85
C ILE A 551 37.81 -18.88 2.51
N ILE A 552 36.91 -19.84 2.39
CA ILE A 552 35.51 -19.49 2.11
C ILE A 552 34.88 -19.01 3.40
N SER A 553 34.36 -17.78 3.42
CA SER A 553 33.64 -17.22 4.56
C SER A 553 32.29 -16.68 4.13
N GLY A 554 31.52 -16.18 5.09
CA GLY A 554 30.24 -15.54 4.81
C GLY A 554 29.47 -15.21 6.08
N THR A 555 28.20 -14.86 5.89
CA THR A 555 27.26 -14.61 6.99
C THR A 555 26.09 -15.59 6.93
N ALA A 556 25.52 -15.93 8.09
CA ALA A 556 24.41 -16.88 8.25
C ALA A 556 23.72 -16.68 9.61
N GLN A 557 22.70 -17.47 9.92
CA GLN A 557 22.06 -17.42 11.24
C GLN A 557 23.02 -17.86 12.35
N ALA A 558 23.22 -17.01 13.36
CA ALA A 558 24.10 -17.31 14.50
C ALA A 558 23.71 -18.64 15.17
N GLY A 559 24.72 -19.47 15.46
CA GLY A 559 24.53 -20.80 16.06
C GLY A 559 24.14 -21.93 15.10
N TYR A 560 23.88 -21.63 13.82
CA TYR A 560 23.61 -22.65 12.80
C TYR A 560 24.91 -23.30 12.31
N THR A 561 24.77 -24.32 11.47
CA THR A 561 25.90 -24.97 10.77
C THR A 561 25.76 -24.77 9.26
N VAL A 562 26.84 -24.41 8.59
CA VAL A 562 26.90 -24.21 7.13
C VAL A 562 27.66 -25.34 6.48
N HIS A 563 27.07 -25.99 5.48
CA HIS A 563 27.71 -26.97 4.62
C HIS A 563 28.04 -26.34 3.28
N VAL A 564 29.29 -26.47 2.84
CA VAL A 564 29.78 -25.90 1.59
C VAL A 564 30.15 -27.02 0.62
N TYR A 565 29.68 -26.87 -0.62
CA TYR A 565 29.95 -27.74 -1.75
C TYR A 565 30.68 -26.94 -2.83
N ARG A 566 31.57 -27.59 -3.58
CA ARG A 566 32.22 -27.05 -4.78
C ARG A 566 31.92 -27.97 -5.95
N ASN A 567 31.32 -27.46 -7.01
CA ASN A 567 30.95 -28.22 -8.20
C ASN A 567 30.17 -29.51 -7.84
N GLY A 568 29.29 -29.42 -6.83
CA GLY A 568 28.49 -30.53 -6.29
C GLY A 568 29.23 -31.47 -5.32
N VAL A 569 30.52 -31.26 -5.05
CA VAL A 569 31.32 -32.06 -4.12
C VAL A 569 31.40 -31.36 -2.76
N PHE A 570 31.08 -32.05 -1.66
CA PHE A 570 31.21 -31.49 -0.31
C PHE A 570 32.68 -31.15 0.01
N ILE A 571 32.94 -29.92 0.44
CA ILE A 571 34.31 -29.43 0.73
C ILE A 571 34.51 -28.99 2.18
N GLY A 572 33.44 -28.74 2.94
CA GLY A 572 33.61 -28.41 4.35
C GLY A 572 32.32 -28.01 5.06
N THR A 573 32.43 -27.90 6.38
CA THR A 573 31.37 -27.44 7.28
C THR A 573 31.93 -26.40 8.24
N ALA A 574 31.12 -25.41 8.60
CA ALA A 574 31.46 -24.35 9.54
C ALA A 574 30.31 -24.08 10.49
N LYS A 575 30.61 -23.89 11.78
CA LYS A 575 29.62 -23.37 12.73
C LYS A 575 29.59 -21.85 12.61
N VAL A 576 28.39 -21.29 12.58
CA VAL A 576 28.18 -19.84 12.55
C VAL A 576 28.34 -19.30 13.97
N ASP A 577 29.18 -18.28 14.11
CA ASP A 577 29.46 -17.66 15.41
C ASP A 577 28.31 -16.75 15.87
N GLU A 578 28.50 -16.12 17.04
CA GLU A 578 27.49 -15.25 17.66
C GLU A 578 27.25 -13.94 16.87
N ASN A 579 28.19 -13.54 16.01
CA ASN A 579 28.08 -12.37 15.15
C ASN A 579 27.43 -12.71 13.80
N GLY A 580 27.08 -13.99 13.57
CA GLY A 580 26.55 -14.46 12.31
C GLY A 580 27.63 -14.74 11.26
N GLU A 581 28.91 -14.75 11.61
CA GLU A 581 30.01 -15.01 10.70
C GLU A 581 30.38 -16.50 10.69
N TRP A 582 30.79 -17.00 9.53
CA TRP A 582 31.29 -18.37 9.39
C TRP A 582 32.47 -18.43 8.44
N THR A 583 33.35 -19.39 8.66
CA THR A 583 34.49 -19.66 7.78
C THR A 583 34.77 -21.16 7.66
N VAL A 584 34.90 -21.62 6.42
CA VAL A 584 35.51 -22.90 6.07
C VAL A 584 36.96 -22.59 5.71
N GLY A 585 37.89 -23.23 6.41
CA GLY A 585 39.34 -22.96 6.30
C GLY A 585 39.93 -23.17 4.90
N SER A 586 41.26 -23.21 4.81
CA SER A 586 42.00 -23.35 3.54
C SER A 586 41.52 -24.52 2.66
N ILE A 587 40.75 -24.20 1.62
CA ILE A 587 40.30 -25.14 0.59
C ILE A 587 41.18 -25.02 -0.65
N SER A 588 41.66 -26.15 -1.17
CA SER A 588 42.29 -26.18 -2.49
C SER A 588 41.21 -26.03 -3.55
N ILE A 589 41.39 -25.11 -4.51
CA ILE A 589 40.49 -24.99 -5.66
C ILE A 589 41.01 -25.77 -6.87
N LEU A 590 40.12 -26.12 -7.78
CA LEU A 590 40.47 -26.79 -9.03
C LEU A 590 41.05 -25.75 -9.98
N GLN A 591 42.17 -26.12 -10.61
CA GLN A 591 42.94 -25.25 -11.46
C GLN A 591 42.36 -25.26 -12.88
N ASN A 592 42.40 -24.10 -13.56
CA ASN A 592 41.95 -23.96 -14.95
C ASN A 592 40.48 -24.33 -15.17
N GLU A 593 39.63 -24.08 -14.18
CA GLU A 593 38.16 -24.23 -14.27
C GLU A 593 37.40 -23.28 -13.34
N ALA A 594 36.10 -23.15 -13.59
CA ALA A 594 35.18 -22.45 -12.69
C ALA A 594 34.90 -23.31 -11.45
N ASN A 595 35.15 -22.74 -10.27
CA ASN A 595 34.87 -23.34 -8.98
C ASN A 595 33.58 -22.75 -8.43
N LYS A 596 32.44 -23.38 -8.69
CA LYS A 596 31.14 -22.96 -8.16
C LYS A 596 30.94 -23.51 -6.75
N PHE A 597 30.87 -22.62 -5.79
CA PHE A 597 30.55 -22.91 -4.40
C PHE A 597 29.05 -22.77 -4.15
N GLU A 598 28.49 -23.70 -3.39
CA GLU A 598 27.11 -23.68 -2.91
C GLU A 598 27.12 -23.94 -1.40
N ALA A 599 26.48 -23.06 -0.63
CA ALA A 599 26.37 -23.18 0.82
C ALA A 599 24.91 -23.36 1.24
N TYR A 600 24.73 -24.22 2.25
CA TYR A 600 23.46 -24.55 2.87
C TYR A 600 23.56 -24.41 4.37
N GLN A 601 22.58 -23.77 5.02
CA GLN A 601 22.58 -23.60 6.48
C GLN A 601 21.54 -24.50 7.15
N TYR A 602 21.92 -25.05 8.29
CA TYR A 602 21.16 -26.01 9.06
C TYR A 602 20.96 -25.51 10.49
N ALA A 603 19.71 -25.53 10.95
CA ALA A 603 19.38 -25.24 12.34
C ALA A 603 20.06 -26.25 13.30
N PRO A 604 20.26 -25.90 14.58
CA PRO A 604 20.82 -26.80 15.57
C PRO A 604 20.11 -28.16 15.61
N GLY A 605 20.87 -29.25 15.43
CA GLY A 605 20.33 -30.62 15.40
C GLY A 605 19.71 -31.05 14.06
N LYS A 606 19.74 -30.20 13.04
CA LYS A 606 19.45 -30.54 11.64
C LYS A 606 20.76 -30.78 10.89
N ASP A 607 20.70 -31.65 9.90
CA ASP A 607 21.83 -32.00 9.04
C ASP A 607 21.31 -32.58 7.72
N GLY A 608 22.13 -32.58 6.68
CA GLY A 608 21.83 -33.22 5.42
C GLY A 608 22.86 -32.94 4.32
N ASN A 609 22.60 -33.54 3.16
CA ASN A 609 23.47 -33.45 2.00
C ASN A 609 22.81 -32.66 0.88
N ASN A 610 23.59 -31.77 0.25
CA ASN A 610 23.20 -31.02 -0.95
C ASN A 610 21.86 -30.28 -0.77
N GLY A 611 21.70 -29.59 0.37
CA GLY A 611 20.51 -28.81 0.69
C GLY A 611 19.33 -29.58 1.24
N VAL A 612 19.36 -30.92 1.27
CA VAL A 612 18.28 -31.68 1.91
C VAL A 612 18.24 -31.34 3.39
N GLY A 613 17.09 -30.86 3.88
CA GLY A 613 16.89 -30.52 5.30
C GLY A 613 17.53 -29.21 5.75
N SER A 614 18.06 -28.40 4.84
CA SER A 614 18.56 -27.05 5.15
C SER A 614 17.41 -26.04 5.18
N GLU A 615 17.66 -24.84 5.71
CA GLU A 615 16.73 -23.71 5.65
C GLU A 615 16.60 -23.11 4.24
N ASN A 616 17.53 -23.45 3.34
CA ASN A 616 17.63 -22.92 1.99
C ASN A 616 17.79 -24.04 0.93
N PRO A 617 16.85 -24.99 0.82
CA PRO A 617 17.03 -26.22 0.04
C PRO A 617 17.01 -25.99 -1.48
N THR A 618 16.29 -24.95 -1.94
CA THR A 618 16.13 -24.63 -3.37
C THR A 618 16.86 -23.36 -3.79
N ASN A 619 17.50 -22.66 -2.85
CA ASN A 619 18.20 -21.41 -3.10
C ASN A 619 19.50 -21.35 -2.27
N PRO A 620 20.51 -22.16 -2.60
CA PRO A 620 21.81 -22.10 -1.94
C PRO A 620 22.42 -20.70 -2.07
N ALA A 621 23.21 -20.29 -1.08
CA ALA A 621 24.11 -19.18 -1.30
C ALA A 621 25.21 -19.65 -2.24
N THR A 622 25.53 -18.87 -3.27
CA THR A 622 26.50 -19.28 -4.29
C THR A 622 27.60 -18.26 -4.47
N ALA A 623 28.82 -18.74 -4.69
CA ALA A 623 29.94 -17.93 -5.17
C ALA A 623 30.67 -18.72 -6.24
N THR A 624 31.28 -18.05 -7.21
CA THR A 624 32.12 -18.72 -8.22
C THR A 624 33.49 -18.09 -8.18
N ILE A 625 34.53 -18.92 -8.21
CA ILE A 625 35.91 -18.48 -8.44
C ILE A 625 36.35 -19.06 -9.77
N ASN A 626 36.60 -18.21 -10.76
CA ASN A 626 37.16 -18.63 -12.04
C ASN A 626 38.68 -18.70 -11.91
N GLU A 627 39.20 -19.90 -11.67
CA GLU A 627 40.64 -20.11 -11.55
C GLU A 627 41.24 -20.36 -12.92
N GLY A 628 42.20 -19.53 -13.31
CA GLY A 628 43.00 -19.66 -14.52
C GLY A 628 43.90 -18.45 -14.70
N ALA A 629 44.88 -18.51 -15.60
CA ALA A 629 45.77 -17.39 -15.87
C ALA A 629 44.97 -16.14 -16.30
N PHE A 630 44.92 -15.12 -15.45
CA PHE A 630 44.36 -13.81 -15.79
C PHE A 630 45.41 -12.99 -16.52
N ALA A 631 45.46 -13.18 -17.84
CA ALA A 631 46.40 -12.57 -18.76
C ALA A 631 45.74 -12.44 -20.14
N SER A 632 46.26 -11.57 -21.00
CA SER A 632 45.78 -11.42 -22.37
C SER A 632 46.75 -12.00 -23.41
N THR A 633 46.20 -12.52 -24.51
CA THR A 633 46.93 -12.81 -25.74
C THR A 633 47.23 -11.57 -26.56
N GLU A 634 46.38 -10.55 -26.47
CA GLU A 634 46.47 -9.33 -27.26
C GLU A 634 45.96 -8.14 -26.44
N ILE A 635 46.53 -6.97 -26.69
CA ILE A 635 46.04 -5.69 -26.17
C ILE A 635 46.01 -4.71 -27.32
N THR A 636 44.85 -4.10 -27.59
CA THR A 636 44.70 -3.10 -28.65
C THR A 636 44.49 -1.73 -28.03
N LEU A 637 45.31 -0.76 -28.43
CA LEU A 637 45.05 0.65 -28.13
C LEU A 637 44.04 1.20 -29.15
N ASN A 638 42.89 1.65 -28.66
CA ASN A 638 41.88 2.34 -29.45
C ASN A 638 41.96 3.84 -29.17
N ASP A 639 42.33 4.57 -30.21
CA ASP A 639 42.60 6.00 -30.20
C ASP A 639 41.39 6.79 -30.75
N ASN A 640 40.96 7.80 -30.00
CA ASN A 640 39.84 8.68 -30.32
C ASN A 640 40.21 9.93 -31.18
N ASN A 641 41.25 9.82 -32.02
CA ASN A 641 41.71 10.70 -33.12
C ASN A 641 43.00 11.54 -32.91
N ASP A 642 43.94 11.15 -32.05
CA ASP A 642 45.18 11.91 -31.80
C ASP A 642 46.51 11.22 -32.19
N ASN A 643 46.46 10.03 -32.78
CA ASN A 643 47.58 9.22 -33.27
C ASN A 643 48.60 8.81 -32.17
N GLY A 644 48.16 8.56 -30.93
CA GLY A 644 48.96 7.81 -29.94
C GLY A 644 48.39 7.85 -28.52
N LEU A 645 49.19 7.48 -27.52
CA LEU A 645 48.69 7.31 -26.15
C LEU A 645 48.33 8.64 -25.50
N SER A 646 47.05 8.83 -25.21
CA SER A 646 46.48 9.98 -24.50
C SER A 646 45.45 9.57 -23.43
N ILE A 647 44.79 10.56 -22.82
CA ILE A 647 43.67 10.32 -21.91
C ILE A 647 42.39 10.07 -22.73
N PHE A 648 41.49 9.24 -22.21
CA PHE A 648 40.29 8.72 -22.88
C PHE A 648 40.53 7.70 -23.99
N ASP A 649 41.79 7.31 -24.23
CA ASP A 649 42.09 6.13 -25.02
C ASP A 649 41.69 4.87 -24.26
N THR A 650 41.33 3.84 -25.01
CA THR A 650 40.96 2.54 -24.44
C THR A 650 41.98 1.47 -24.79
N LEU A 651 42.19 0.56 -23.84
CA LEU A 651 43.02 -0.63 -23.96
C LEU A 651 42.09 -1.84 -23.93
N ASP A 652 41.93 -2.51 -25.06
CA ASP A 652 41.10 -3.71 -25.19
C ASP A 652 41.96 -4.96 -24.98
N PHE A 653 41.59 -5.84 -24.05
CA PHE A 653 42.38 -7.01 -23.67
C PHE A 653 41.73 -8.32 -24.18
N THR A 654 42.39 -9.06 -25.07
CA THR A 654 41.91 -10.41 -25.43
C THR A 654 42.45 -11.45 -24.45
N PHE A 655 41.67 -11.98 -23.52
CA PHE A 655 42.18 -12.93 -22.51
C PHE A 655 42.69 -14.28 -23.07
N ILE A 656 43.75 -14.85 -22.46
CA ILE A 656 44.42 -16.10 -22.89
C ILE A 656 43.45 -17.30 -22.96
N ASN A 657 42.44 -17.33 -22.10
CA ASN A 657 41.44 -18.40 -22.04
C ASN A 657 40.03 -17.80 -21.87
N PRO A 658 39.40 -17.31 -22.95
CA PRO A 658 38.13 -16.59 -22.87
C PRO A 658 36.98 -17.48 -22.34
N SER A 659 37.11 -18.80 -22.46
CA SER A 659 36.15 -19.77 -21.88
C SER A 659 36.06 -19.75 -20.36
N TYR A 660 37.00 -19.11 -19.66
CA TYR A 660 36.97 -18.97 -18.19
C TYR A 660 36.17 -17.76 -17.72
N GLY A 661 35.66 -16.93 -18.64
CA GLY A 661 34.82 -15.78 -18.30
C GLY A 661 35.52 -14.78 -17.39
N ASN A 662 36.84 -14.63 -17.54
CA ASN A 662 37.59 -13.59 -16.86
C ASN A 662 37.11 -12.23 -17.37
N GLU A 663 36.78 -11.35 -16.44
CA GLU A 663 36.44 -9.96 -16.71
C GLU A 663 37.17 -9.07 -15.72
N PHE A 664 37.52 -7.86 -16.11
CA PHE A 664 38.01 -6.86 -15.17
C PHE A 664 36.99 -6.62 -14.06
N LYS A 665 37.48 -6.44 -12.83
CA LYS A 665 36.61 -6.08 -11.71
C LYS A 665 35.90 -4.75 -11.98
N LYS A 666 34.57 -4.74 -11.84
CA LYS A 666 33.78 -3.50 -11.94
C LYS A 666 34.27 -2.47 -10.93
N ALA A 667 34.42 -1.22 -11.38
CA ALA A 667 34.99 -0.12 -10.60
C ALA A 667 36.43 -0.37 -10.12
N LEU A 668 37.22 -1.19 -10.83
CA LEU A 668 38.66 -1.22 -10.57
C LEU A 668 39.29 0.12 -10.87
N THR A 669 40.30 0.45 -10.09
CA THR A 669 41.27 1.51 -10.41
C THR A 669 42.64 0.87 -10.27
N GLY A 670 43.46 1.00 -11.31
CA GLY A 670 44.81 0.47 -11.31
C GLY A 670 45.72 1.26 -12.24
N THR A 671 46.98 0.85 -12.32
CA THR A 671 47.94 1.48 -13.21
C THR A 671 48.53 0.49 -14.20
N VAL A 672 48.81 0.98 -15.39
CA VAL A 672 49.49 0.27 -16.47
C VAL A 672 50.76 1.06 -16.79
N THR A 673 51.90 0.37 -16.81
CA THR A 673 53.18 0.95 -17.23
C THR A 673 53.41 0.61 -18.69
N ILE A 674 53.51 1.64 -19.52
CA ILE A 674 53.65 1.55 -20.97
C ILE A 674 55.04 2.08 -21.36
N ASN A 675 55.82 1.29 -22.10
CA ASN A 675 57.08 1.67 -22.71
C ASN A 675 56.85 2.09 -24.17
N ASP A 676 57.53 3.12 -24.64
CA ASP A 676 57.39 3.62 -26.02
C ASP A 676 58.12 2.78 -27.08
N GLY A 677 58.81 1.70 -26.68
CA GLY A 677 59.65 0.87 -27.56
C GLY A 677 61.06 1.45 -27.79
N PHE A 678 61.33 2.67 -27.32
CA PHE A 678 62.65 3.31 -27.32
C PHE A 678 63.29 3.35 -25.94
N GLY A 679 62.67 2.68 -24.95
CA GLY A 679 63.20 2.55 -23.60
C GLY A 679 62.72 3.62 -22.62
N ARG A 680 61.72 4.45 -22.98
CA ARG A 680 61.08 5.39 -22.07
C ARG A 680 59.72 4.88 -21.59
N ASN A 681 59.36 5.21 -20.35
CA ASN A 681 58.13 4.72 -19.71
C ASN A 681 57.13 5.84 -19.40
N ALA A 682 55.85 5.51 -19.50
CA ALA A 682 54.73 6.24 -18.94
C ALA A 682 53.92 5.30 -18.02
N VAL A 683 53.46 5.81 -16.89
CA VAL A 683 52.53 5.11 -16.00
C VAL A 683 51.19 5.81 -16.12
N VAL A 684 50.19 5.07 -16.59
CA VAL A 684 48.83 5.57 -16.75
C VAL A 684 47.93 4.93 -15.70
N LYS A 685 47.02 5.74 -15.14
CA LYS A 685 45.89 5.24 -14.35
C LYS A 685 44.79 4.85 -15.32
N VAL A 686 44.17 3.71 -15.06
CA VAL A 686 43.09 3.18 -15.88
C VAL A 686 41.86 2.83 -15.05
N GLU A 687 40.70 2.95 -15.68
CA GLU A 687 39.39 2.64 -15.10
C GLU A 687 38.62 1.65 -15.99
N TYR A 688 37.75 0.86 -15.36
CA TYR A 688 36.93 -0.15 -16.02
C TYR A 688 35.90 0.51 -16.96
N ILE A 689 35.84 0.04 -18.21
CA ILE A 689 34.75 0.36 -19.15
C ILE A 689 33.78 -0.81 -19.24
N ASP A 690 34.29 -1.97 -19.64
CA ASP A 690 33.54 -3.21 -19.73
C ASP A 690 34.46 -4.42 -19.48
N GLY A 691 33.94 -5.63 -19.66
CA GLY A 691 34.55 -6.88 -19.20
C GLY A 691 36.03 -7.03 -19.56
N ASP A 692 36.48 -6.49 -20.69
CA ASP A 692 37.85 -6.61 -21.17
C ASP A 692 38.47 -5.28 -21.64
N THR A 693 37.83 -4.14 -21.36
CA THR A 693 38.30 -2.82 -21.79
C THR A 693 38.62 -1.90 -20.62
N LEU A 694 39.78 -1.26 -20.67
CA LEU A 694 40.21 -0.25 -19.69
C LEU A 694 40.46 1.10 -20.36
N GLU A 695 39.93 2.18 -19.81
CA GLU A 695 40.18 3.55 -20.29
C GLU A 695 41.33 4.20 -19.53
N VAL A 696 42.21 4.91 -20.23
CA VAL A 696 43.24 5.75 -19.64
C VAL A 696 42.63 7.04 -19.13
N VAL A 697 42.61 7.24 -17.81
CA VAL A 697 42.00 8.43 -17.20
C VAL A 697 43.02 9.49 -16.76
N GLU A 698 44.28 9.09 -16.54
CA GLU A 698 45.32 9.99 -16.04
C GLU A 698 46.73 9.46 -16.35
N PHE A 699 47.67 10.35 -16.63
CA PHE A 699 49.10 10.02 -16.61
C PHE A 699 49.68 10.27 -15.21
N VAL A 700 49.97 9.19 -14.49
CA VAL A 700 50.57 9.23 -13.14
C VAL A 700 52.02 9.72 -13.20
N SER A 701 52.77 9.27 -14.20
CA SER A 701 54.13 9.74 -14.46
C SER A 701 54.54 9.50 -15.90
N VAL A 702 55.30 10.41 -16.50
CA VAL A 702 55.85 10.28 -17.86
C VAL A 702 57.34 10.60 -17.82
N GLU A 703 58.17 9.69 -18.28
CA GLU A 703 59.61 9.94 -18.41
C GLU A 703 59.88 11.04 -19.46
N PRO A 704 60.90 11.90 -19.25
CA PRO A 704 61.27 12.91 -20.24
C PRO A 704 61.53 12.27 -21.61
N GLU A 705 61.01 12.91 -22.67
CA GLU A 705 61.12 12.45 -24.06
C GLU A 705 60.34 11.16 -24.40
N PHE A 706 59.36 10.77 -23.58
CA PHE A 706 58.44 9.68 -23.92
C PHE A 706 57.70 9.96 -25.24
N THR A 707 57.71 9.00 -26.16
CA THR A 707 57.05 9.13 -27.47
C THR A 707 55.59 8.66 -27.38
N HIS A 708 54.66 9.61 -27.21
CA HIS A 708 53.22 9.32 -27.18
C HIS A 708 52.71 8.65 -28.47
N HIS A 709 53.21 9.06 -29.64
CA HIS A 709 52.84 8.53 -30.96
C HIS A 709 53.78 7.41 -31.43
N SER A 710 53.96 6.36 -30.61
CA SER A 710 54.81 5.22 -30.98
C SER A 710 54.00 4.07 -31.60
N SER A 711 54.48 3.52 -32.72
CA SER A 711 53.93 2.29 -33.30
C SER A 711 54.31 1.03 -32.53
N THR A 712 55.10 1.17 -31.46
CA THR A 712 55.63 0.07 -30.65
C THR A 712 55.40 0.32 -29.17
N LEU A 713 54.24 0.85 -28.78
CA LEU A 713 53.87 0.90 -27.36
C LEU A 713 53.83 -0.51 -26.77
N ILE A 714 54.25 -0.65 -25.52
CA ILE A 714 54.47 -1.93 -24.84
C ILE A 714 54.00 -1.85 -23.40
N ILE A 715 53.07 -2.70 -22.97
CA ILE A 715 52.79 -2.82 -21.53
C ILE A 715 53.86 -3.68 -20.87
N ILE A 716 54.57 -3.11 -19.89
CA ILE A 716 55.68 -3.77 -19.19
C ILE A 716 55.36 -4.10 -17.73
N ALA A 717 54.35 -3.46 -17.14
CA ALA A 717 53.89 -3.76 -15.79
C ALA A 717 52.44 -3.33 -15.60
N THR A 718 51.73 -3.99 -14.69
CA THR A 718 50.42 -3.55 -14.20
C THR A 718 50.41 -3.60 -12.68
N SER A 719 49.60 -2.74 -12.05
CA SER A 719 49.41 -2.71 -10.60
C SER A 719 47.96 -2.40 -10.29
N GLY A 720 47.34 -3.19 -9.39
CA GLY A 720 45.92 -3.03 -9.04
C GLY A 720 44.94 -3.44 -10.15
N ILE A 721 45.44 -3.96 -11.28
CA ILE A 721 44.61 -4.53 -12.34
C ILE A 721 44.25 -5.96 -11.94
N VAL A 722 42.97 -6.17 -11.65
CA VAL A 722 42.45 -7.45 -11.16
C VAL A 722 41.17 -7.86 -11.89
N ASN A 723 40.91 -9.15 -11.95
CA ASN A 723 39.64 -9.68 -12.47
C ASN A 723 38.52 -9.58 -11.41
N GLN A 724 37.29 -9.94 -11.79
CA GLN A 724 36.11 -9.98 -10.92
C GLN A 724 36.31 -10.79 -9.62
N ASP A 725 37.25 -11.72 -9.64
CA ASP A 725 37.63 -12.60 -8.53
C ASP A 725 38.94 -12.15 -7.83
N GLN A 726 39.39 -10.91 -8.06
CA GLN A 726 40.59 -10.29 -7.51
C GLN A 726 41.94 -10.95 -7.89
N LEU A 727 41.97 -11.77 -8.95
CA LEU A 727 43.21 -12.28 -9.53
C LEU A 727 43.95 -11.13 -10.21
N ALA A 728 45.23 -10.96 -9.90
CA ALA A 728 46.04 -9.93 -10.54
C ALA A 728 46.38 -10.27 -11.98
N TYR A 729 46.35 -9.26 -12.82
CA TYR A 729 46.68 -9.38 -14.22
C TYR A 729 48.18 -9.68 -14.40
N ASN A 730 48.48 -10.82 -15.04
CA ASN A 730 49.84 -11.22 -15.33
C ASN A 730 50.21 -10.85 -16.77
N ALA A 731 51.28 -10.08 -16.94
CA ALA A 731 51.76 -9.63 -18.25
C ALA A 731 52.64 -10.67 -18.99
N THR A 732 52.54 -11.97 -18.70
CA THR A 732 53.35 -13.01 -19.35
C THR A 732 52.90 -13.35 -20.77
N LYS A 733 53.82 -13.13 -21.72
CA LYS A 733 53.83 -13.42 -23.17
C LYS A 733 52.86 -14.51 -23.70
N SER A 734 52.09 -14.17 -24.73
CA SER A 734 51.49 -15.11 -25.70
C SER A 734 51.73 -14.60 -27.13
N ASN A 735 51.77 -15.51 -28.11
CA ASN A 735 52.43 -15.32 -29.41
C ASN A 735 51.60 -14.55 -30.48
N SER A 736 52.21 -13.46 -30.97
CA SER A 736 52.27 -12.92 -32.35
C SER A 736 51.00 -12.80 -33.22
N ASN A 737 50.42 -11.57 -33.31
CA ASN A 737 50.47 -10.65 -34.48
C ASN A 737 49.40 -9.50 -34.39
N GLY A 738 49.76 -8.29 -33.91
CA GLY A 738 48.88 -7.09 -33.84
C GLY A 738 49.32 -6.10 -32.74
N PRO A 739 49.03 -4.78 -32.77
CA PRO A 739 49.91 -3.75 -32.19
C PRO A 739 49.69 -3.47 -30.68
N VAL A 740 50.56 -4.02 -29.84
CA VAL A 740 51.26 -3.48 -28.63
C VAL A 740 52.27 -4.59 -28.28
N ILE A 741 53.57 -4.39 -28.47
CA ILE A 741 54.56 -5.50 -28.48
C ILE A 741 55.20 -5.69 -27.10
N ILE A 742 54.79 -6.71 -26.34
CA ILE A 742 55.35 -7.08 -25.00
C ILE A 742 56.89 -7.27 -25.04
N GLY A 743 57.64 -6.47 -24.26
CA GLY A 743 59.11 -6.47 -24.17
C GLY A 743 59.63 -6.83 -22.77
N THR A 744 60.60 -7.75 -22.69
CA THR A 744 61.21 -8.32 -21.46
C THR A 744 62.36 -7.50 -20.87
N ILE A 745 62.50 -7.48 -19.53
CA ILE A 745 63.80 -7.39 -18.83
C ILE A 745 63.84 -8.49 -17.74
N LYS A 746 65.04 -9.08 -17.58
CA LYS A 746 65.40 -10.26 -16.77
C LYS A 746 64.95 -10.26 -15.31
#